data_AF-A0A936ZS15-F1
#
_entry.id   AF-A0A936ZS15-F1
#
_cell.length_a   1.000
_cell.length_b   1.000
_cell.length_c   1.000
_cell.angle_alpha   90.00
_cell.angle_beta   90.00
_cell.angle_gamma   90.00
#
_symmetry.space_group_name_H-M   'P 1'
#
loop_
_entity.id
_entity.type
_entity.pdbx_description
1 polymer ?
#
loop_
_entity_poly.entity_id
_entity_poly.type
_entity_poly.pdbx_seq_one_letter_code
_entity_poly.pdbx_strand_id
1 'polypeptide(L)'
;MPIQSGDVKLLKSAVMADVPEGGGAPTGNAIADGVSNAIFPDISELDRAGGRVSLRKTFVGVQTDDTDTYFGGNVIVADPPEDPRVSVTLFSTKSGFDTRAQAQVRVESYLNKGPEWGGYLLENHIAGQRVIQLFQRPEAQLPNVGQTLVLVENEGASDDKTQYVRATKVSSVTRKFYDQQSNSDYNAGVVTVELSDALRTDFAGSSPTRSFTRAATATKVRDTVVADAGTYVGVVPLTEPASLGDFTVKASSVFTQLVPSAQTETPISDVRANGMSAALVATGASITTTLNLGFTTTQSLFVGGPICPGSLAVTRSGITLTDQGGRLMNAGSEVGTVDYDNGILTLAANVFGTGAGTHTVTFTPAAVPELISDQRAILVMPESRSQSYAFVMEDIPVRRTMSVSYLAQGRWYVLRDDGSGKLAGADSAYGVGTVNYTTGSVVVTLGALPDVGSAIVVQSFSEATTVAASNTLLLSGGRAFVPINTSGQVSEEKGEKAIGIGGVIVKWDYGGLKQATDDGAGNLTGDATGTVDYSHGVLRISPNVLPPAGTMFLIDADGKAQRSAASVSLSNGFLGETNIEPGSVSFYLSVTFNYERLGSNPGRLTFSARSTSVHVKDNGQGVLSFKDPGNNYAVNCGSVDYASGIINVDSVLTVLSEDIAGPSYVITAQPAVGGSLAGYWVTSWNKLGSRLRTCIPANTAAFAYFSTTQAGTDSISVQVNNYFLRTAMVPNYTLKGAMFTVGDWRYLQLPDNTVVHSPSPATGGGTPAGSVLAALGVVQLSVWNAGQSPVIGDWRGVISPPSQGVEAPFTASTSILRTAASPLRPGSFSVLGIMLDGTTFNVTAGVDGKINGTRVKGRIDYEYGLVEIYFVNPDGPAERNLDLSHLGITGLTTIPSDLVMLNSLRYNAVSFSYLPLDADLLGIDPVRLPSDGRVPIFRAGGFAVVGHTGKITATVANGQTIDCARVRLSRVRVVGSDGAVINTGYTADLEAGTVTFSNVSGYAQPVTIEHRIEDMAVVREALINGEIAFTRALTHQYPAGSFVSSALITGDLFARNSTTFDQASWDGSWQDSIKGGAATATYNLAQYPIAVSNRGAITERWAIRFTGTTAFDVIGENVGVIASGNTTTVCAPINPATGVPYFSVDPLGWGAGWAVGNVLRFNTVGAMFPVWVVRTVQQGPETVPDDQFTLLVRGDVDTP
;
A
#
# COMPACT_ATOMS: atom_id res chain seq x y z
N MET A 1 -41.03 46.14 -4.45
CA MET A 1 -40.53 47.09 -3.44
C MET A 1 -39.16 46.54 -3.07
N PRO A 2 -38.11 47.36 -3.05
CA PRO A 2 -36.76 46.84 -2.84
C PRO A 2 -36.71 46.01 -1.54
N ILE A 3 -36.14 44.80 -1.64
CA ILE A 3 -35.96 43.89 -0.50
C ILE A 3 -35.07 44.60 0.53
N GLN A 4 -35.56 44.76 1.75
CA GLN A 4 -34.79 45.37 2.85
C GLN A 4 -34.10 44.29 3.68
N SER A 5 -33.07 44.68 4.44
CA SER A 5 -32.36 43.76 5.35
C SER A 5 -33.30 43.04 6.32
N GLY A 6 -34.39 43.68 6.76
CA GLY A 6 -35.40 43.07 7.64
C GLY A 6 -36.34 42.07 6.97
N ASP A 7 -36.35 42.00 5.63
CA ASP A 7 -37.19 41.06 4.87
C ASP A 7 -36.56 39.68 4.72
N VAL A 8 -35.23 39.57 4.88
CA VAL A 8 -34.51 38.29 4.86
C VAL A 8 -34.49 37.69 6.26
N LYS A 9 -35.14 36.55 6.45
CA LYS A 9 -35.32 35.93 7.78
C LYS A 9 -34.89 34.47 7.81
N LEU A 10 -34.34 34.06 8.95
CA LEU A 10 -34.25 32.64 9.32
C LEU A 10 -35.56 32.23 10.02
N LEU A 11 -36.21 31.19 9.51
CA LEU A 11 -37.52 30.74 9.97
C LEU A 11 -37.44 29.33 10.56
N LYS A 12 -38.29 29.05 11.55
CA LYS A 12 -38.42 27.74 12.20
C LYS A 12 -39.15 26.74 11.30
N SER A 13 -38.73 25.48 11.35
CA SER A 13 -39.56 24.37 10.85
C SER A 13 -40.71 24.06 11.80
N ALA A 14 -41.68 23.27 11.33
CA ALA A 14 -42.84 22.85 12.12
C ALA A 14 -42.46 22.20 13.46
N VAL A 15 -41.44 21.35 13.47
CA VAL A 15 -40.94 20.67 14.67
C VAL A 15 -39.44 21.00 14.86
N MET A 16 -39.12 21.83 15.85
CA MET A 16 -37.74 22.22 16.21
C MET A 16 -37.14 21.29 17.30
N ALA A 17 -37.28 19.98 17.14
CA ALA A 17 -36.87 18.98 18.13
C ALA A 17 -36.00 17.86 17.52
N ASP A 18 -35.22 17.18 18.36
CA ASP A 18 -34.30 16.10 17.97
C ASP A 18 -35.00 14.74 18.02
N VAL A 19 -36.11 14.61 17.29
CA VAL A 19 -36.97 13.41 17.24
C VAL A 19 -37.13 12.95 15.79
N PRO A 20 -37.50 11.69 15.49
CA PRO A 20 -37.61 11.18 14.12
C PRO A 20 -38.46 12.06 13.18
N GLU A 21 -39.53 12.65 13.70
CA GLU A 21 -40.45 13.59 13.04
C GLU A 21 -40.00 15.06 13.06
N GLY A 22 -38.83 15.36 13.64
CA GLY A 22 -38.23 16.70 13.67
C GLY A 22 -38.01 17.26 12.27
N GLY A 23 -38.09 18.58 12.10
CA GLY A 23 -38.06 19.22 10.78
C GLY A 23 -39.45 19.51 10.22
N GLY A 24 -39.69 19.13 8.97
CA GLY A 24 -40.97 19.35 8.28
C GLY A 24 -41.09 20.74 7.63
N ALA A 25 -42.34 21.16 7.40
CA ALA A 25 -42.70 22.37 6.67
C ALA A 25 -42.16 23.67 7.31
N PRO A 26 -41.93 24.73 6.52
CA PRO A 26 -41.59 26.04 7.06
C PRO A 26 -42.77 26.66 7.83
N THR A 27 -42.46 27.44 8.87
CA THR A 27 -43.44 28.25 9.62
C THR A 27 -43.18 29.75 9.44
N GLY A 28 -44.14 30.60 9.78
CA GLY A 28 -43.94 32.06 9.81
C GLY A 28 -43.15 32.57 11.01
N ASN A 29 -42.73 31.68 11.91
CA ASN A 29 -42.03 32.05 13.13
C ASN A 29 -40.54 32.28 12.83
N ALA A 30 -40.10 33.54 12.96
CA ALA A 30 -38.70 33.90 12.81
C ALA A 30 -37.86 33.40 14.00
N ILE A 31 -36.63 32.99 13.69
CA ILE A 31 -35.56 32.74 14.65
C ILE A 31 -34.93 34.11 14.93
N ALA A 32 -35.20 34.65 16.12
CA ALA A 32 -34.65 35.93 16.54
C ALA A 32 -33.14 35.85 16.73
N ASP A 33 -32.43 36.90 16.32
CA ASP A 33 -30.99 37.04 16.51
C ASP A 33 -30.65 37.30 18.00
N GLY A 34 -29.51 36.78 18.47
CA GLY A 34 -29.00 36.96 19.83
C GLY A 34 -29.81 36.31 20.96
N VAL A 35 -30.82 35.48 20.63
CA VAL A 35 -31.64 34.79 21.63
C VAL A 35 -31.04 33.43 21.98
N SER A 36 -30.73 33.21 23.25
CA SER A 36 -30.26 31.91 23.74
C SER A 36 -31.28 30.80 23.46
N ASN A 37 -30.77 29.64 23.10
CA ASN A 37 -31.54 28.44 22.79
C ASN A 37 -32.59 28.56 21.66
N ALA A 38 -32.41 29.53 20.75
CA ALA A 38 -33.35 29.75 19.65
C ALA A 38 -33.38 28.61 18.61
N ILE A 39 -32.25 27.91 18.42
CA ILE A 39 -32.10 26.78 17.49
C ILE A 39 -31.91 25.46 18.25
N PHE A 40 -30.92 25.40 19.15
CA PHE A 40 -30.60 24.22 19.94
C PHE A 40 -30.80 24.51 21.43
N PRO A 41 -31.21 23.51 22.24
CA PRO A 41 -31.22 23.65 23.69
C PRO A 41 -29.79 23.59 24.28
N ASP A 42 -29.68 23.88 25.58
CA ASP A 42 -28.44 23.74 26.35
C ASP A 42 -27.79 22.35 26.18
N ILE A 43 -26.48 22.29 26.34
CA ILE A 43 -25.71 21.04 26.30
C ILE A 43 -25.73 20.43 27.71
N SER A 44 -26.25 19.21 27.83
CA SER A 44 -26.31 18.52 29.12
C SER A 44 -24.99 17.84 29.49
N GLU A 45 -24.80 17.52 30.78
CA GLU A 45 -23.65 16.74 31.24
C GLU A 45 -23.58 15.36 30.57
N LEU A 46 -24.73 14.74 30.26
CA LEU A 46 -24.80 13.49 29.51
C LEU A 46 -24.27 13.66 28.07
N ASP A 47 -24.60 14.78 27.42
CA ASP A 47 -24.11 15.07 26.07
C ASP A 47 -22.57 15.25 26.06
N ARG A 48 -22.01 15.79 27.14
CA ARG A 48 -20.56 15.94 27.36
C ARG A 48 -19.87 14.63 27.76
N ALA A 49 -20.56 13.71 28.43
CA ALA A 49 -20.02 12.41 28.82
C ALA A 49 -20.05 11.40 27.67
N GLY A 50 -21.15 11.34 26.92
CA GLY A 50 -21.36 10.38 25.82
C GLY A 50 -20.96 10.90 24.44
N GLY A 51 -20.92 12.23 24.25
CA GLY A 51 -20.90 12.84 22.93
C GLY A 51 -22.31 12.81 22.30
N ARG A 52 -22.67 13.84 21.52
CA ARG A 52 -24.00 13.93 20.90
C ARG A 52 -23.98 14.62 19.55
N VAL A 53 -24.89 14.20 18.67
CA VAL A 53 -25.24 14.90 17.43
C VAL A 53 -26.69 15.36 17.50
N SER A 54 -26.94 16.61 17.12
CA SER A 54 -28.30 17.17 17.08
C SER A 54 -28.55 17.85 15.74
N LEU A 55 -29.74 17.61 15.16
CA LEU A 55 -30.12 18.16 13.86
C LEU A 55 -31.30 19.12 14.02
N ARG A 56 -31.21 20.29 13.38
CA ARG A 56 -32.30 21.29 13.35
C ARG A 56 -32.50 21.79 11.93
N LYS A 57 -33.75 21.75 11.46
CA LYS A 57 -34.11 22.31 10.16
C LYS A 57 -34.51 23.78 10.34
N THR A 58 -33.94 24.63 9.50
CA THR A 58 -34.26 26.05 9.41
C THR A 58 -34.52 26.41 7.96
N PHE A 59 -35.11 27.57 7.73
CA PHE A 59 -35.36 28.08 6.38
C PHE A 59 -34.84 29.49 6.24
N VAL A 60 -34.12 29.74 5.16
CA VAL A 60 -33.86 31.10 4.70
C VAL A 60 -35.05 31.54 3.88
N GLY A 61 -35.78 32.57 4.29
CA GLY A 61 -36.96 33.07 3.59
C GLY A 61 -36.88 34.56 3.30
N VAL A 62 -37.28 34.95 2.09
CA VAL A 62 -37.50 36.35 1.69
C VAL A 62 -38.97 36.69 1.94
N GLN A 63 -39.25 37.72 2.73
CA GLN A 63 -40.59 38.03 3.25
C GLN A 63 -41.17 39.32 2.67
N THR A 64 -41.15 39.50 1.35
CA THR A 64 -41.80 40.62 0.65
C THR A 64 -43.17 40.25 0.10
N ASP A 65 -44.05 41.24 -0.07
CA ASP A 65 -45.41 41.05 -0.61
C ASP A 65 -45.45 41.04 -2.16
N ASP A 66 -44.27 41.04 -2.80
CA ASP A 66 -44.05 40.99 -4.24
C ASP A 66 -43.19 39.76 -4.62
N THR A 67 -42.70 39.72 -5.85
CA THR A 67 -41.81 38.67 -6.37
C THR A 67 -40.42 39.21 -6.70
N ASP A 68 -39.97 40.26 -6.00
CA ASP A 68 -38.63 40.80 -6.22
C ASP A 68 -37.59 39.71 -5.93
N THR A 69 -36.50 39.68 -6.69
CA THR A 69 -35.55 38.57 -6.65
C THR A 69 -34.40 38.86 -5.70
N TYR A 70 -34.13 37.94 -4.79
CA TYR A 70 -32.92 37.95 -3.98
C TYR A 70 -31.82 37.17 -4.72
N PHE A 71 -30.79 37.87 -5.20
CA PHE A 71 -29.79 37.30 -6.10
C PHE A 71 -28.66 36.60 -5.33
N GLY A 72 -28.16 35.50 -5.89
CA GLY A 72 -26.92 34.87 -5.41
C GLY A 72 -26.97 34.36 -3.97
N GLY A 73 -28.16 34.00 -3.48
CA GLY A 73 -28.37 33.61 -2.09
C GLY A 73 -27.43 32.48 -1.63
N ASN A 74 -26.84 32.65 -0.44
CA ASN A 74 -26.01 31.65 0.21
C ASN A 74 -26.02 31.77 1.74
N VAL A 75 -25.68 30.66 2.41
CA VAL A 75 -25.61 30.60 3.88
C VAL A 75 -24.23 30.10 4.31
N ILE A 76 -23.64 30.76 5.30
CA ILE A 76 -22.38 30.35 5.93
C ILE A 76 -22.52 30.26 7.44
N VAL A 77 -21.65 29.47 8.08
CA VAL A 77 -21.32 29.66 9.50
C VAL A 77 -20.23 30.74 9.55
N ALA A 78 -20.55 31.92 10.06
CA ALA A 78 -19.64 33.07 10.03
C ALA A 78 -18.62 33.04 11.17
N ASP A 79 -19.06 32.58 12.35
CA ASP A 79 -18.26 32.41 13.55
C ASP A 79 -18.62 31.04 14.17
N PRO A 80 -17.63 30.17 14.45
CA PRO A 80 -17.86 28.88 15.11
C PRO A 80 -18.19 29.06 16.60
N PRO A 81 -18.68 27.99 17.27
CA PRO A 81 -18.66 27.88 18.72
C PRO A 81 -17.29 28.21 19.33
N GLU A 82 -17.29 28.83 20.51
CA GLU A 82 -16.09 29.16 21.28
C GLU A 82 -15.49 27.91 21.94
N ASP A 83 -16.33 26.92 22.28
CA ASP A 83 -15.85 25.64 22.79
C ASP A 83 -15.27 24.78 21.64
N PRO A 84 -13.97 24.44 21.64
CA PRO A 84 -13.38 23.63 20.57
C PRO A 84 -13.93 22.20 20.48
N ARG A 85 -14.69 21.74 21.49
CA ARG A 85 -15.39 20.44 21.48
C ARG A 85 -16.78 20.51 20.85
N VAL A 86 -17.26 21.70 20.48
CA VAL A 86 -18.55 21.90 19.82
C VAL A 86 -18.30 22.36 18.39
N SER A 87 -19.01 21.75 17.44
CA SER A 87 -18.89 22.09 16.02
C SER A 87 -20.27 22.23 15.40
N VAL A 88 -20.38 23.15 14.43
CA VAL A 88 -21.60 23.40 13.67
C VAL A 88 -21.32 23.20 12.19
N THR A 89 -22.14 22.36 11.55
CA THR A 89 -22.05 22.04 10.12
C THR A 89 -23.41 22.24 9.47
N LEU A 90 -23.46 22.75 8.25
CA LEU A 90 -24.71 22.89 7.50
C LEU A 90 -24.74 21.93 6.31
N PHE A 91 -25.94 21.46 5.97
CA PHE A 91 -26.22 20.75 4.72
C PHE A 91 -27.66 21.03 4.27
N SER A 92 -28.04 20.57 3.08
CA SER A 92 -29.43 20.64 2.61
C SER A 92 -29.82 19.40 1.82
N THR A 93 -31.04 18.93 2.04
CA THR A 93 -31.69 17.90 1.22
C THR A 93 -32.45 18.50 0.04
N LYS A 94 -32.52 19.84 -0.04
CA LYS A 94 -33.37 20.62 -0.95
C LYS A 94 -34.87 20.36 -0.82
N SER A 95 -35.30 19.58 0.19
CA SER A 95 -36.70 19.29 0.45
C SER A 95 -37.29 20.28 1.47
N GLY A 96 -38.45 20.84 1.15
CA GLY A 96 -39.19 21.71 2.07
C GLY A 96 -39.83 20.96 3.23
N PHE A 97 -40.09 19.66 3.09
CA PHE A 97 -40.95 18.89 4.00
C PHE A 97 -40.28 17.67 4.64
N ASP A 98 -38.99 17.43 4.35
CA ASP A 98 -38.28 16.29 4.93
C ASP A 98 -38.16 16.36 6.46
N THR A 99 -38.21 15.18 7.06
CA THR A 99 -38.02 14.97 8.50
C THR A 99 -36.56 14.63 8.83
N ARG A 100 -36.24 14.64 10.12
CA ARG A 100 -34.92 14.31 10.65
C ARG A 100 -34.53 12.89 10.24
N ALA A 101 -35.41 11.91 10.34
CA ALA A 101 -35.12 10.54 9.92
C ALA A 101 -34.67 10.46 8.44
N GLN A 102 -35.31 11.24 7.55
CA GLN A 102 -34.94 11.30 6.14
C GLN A 102 -33.62 12.06 5.91
N ALA A 103 -33.39 13.13 6.66
CA ALA A 103 -32.15 13.89 6.62
C ALA A 103 -30.95 13.08 7.14
N GLN A 104 -31.16 12.22 8.15
CA GLN A 104 -30.13 11.34 8.70
C GLN A 104 -29.64 10.30 7.69
N VAL A 105 -30.56 9.63 6.98
CA VAL A 105 -30.20 8.69 5.91
C VAL A 105 -29.30 9.36 4.86
N ARG A 106 -29.52 10.66 4.60
CA ARG A 106 -28.67 11.45 3.70
C ARG A 106 -27.28 11.70 4.28
N VAL A 107 -27.18 12.06 5.56
CA VAL A 107 -25.90 12.26 6.26
C VAL A 107 -25.09 10.96 6.32
N GLU A 108 -25.75 9.83 6.58
CA GLU A 108 -25.14 8.50 6.65
C GLU A 108 -24.68 7.96 5.28
N SER A 109 -25.04 8.61 4.16
CA SER A 109 -24.78 8.11 2.80
C SER A 109 -23.33 8.21 2.30
N TYR A 110 -22.35 8.32 3.20
CA TYR A 110 -20.94 8.55 2.86
C TYR A 110 -20.21 7.32 2.30
N LEU A 111 -20.53 6.11 2.77
CA LEU A 111 -20.03 4.86 2.19
C LEU A 111 -21.11 4.18 1.34
N ASN A 112 -20.71 3.73 0.15
CA ASN A 112 -21.48 2.88 -0.76
C ASN A 112 -20.92 1.45 -0.78
N LYS A 113 -21.78 0.49 -1.18
CA LYS A 113 -21.41 -0.91 -1.41
C LYS A 113 -20.34 -1.00 -2.49
N GLY A 114 -19.15 -1.49 -2.11
CA GLY A 114 -18.03 -1.74 -3.01
C GLY A 114 -18.04 -3.17 -3.59
N PRO A 115 -16.89 -3.61 -4.16
CA PRO A 115 -16.75 -4.95 -4.70
C PRO A 115 -16.87 -6.01 -3.60
N GLU A 116 -17.12 -7.26 -4.00
CA GLU A 116 -17.15 -8.38 -3.05
C GLU A 116 -15.75 -8.60 -2.45
N TRP A 117 -15.68 -8.80 -1.13
CA TRP A 117 -14.45 -9.08 -0.41
C TRP A 117 -13.89 -10.44 -0.83
N GLY A 118 -12.56 -10.59 -0.78
CA GLY A 118 -11.85 -11.83 -1.15
C GLY A 118 -12.05 -13.03 -0.20
N GLY A 119 -13.15 -13.02 0.57
CA GLY A 119 -13.56 -14.02 1.54
C GLY A 119 -15.04 -13.89 1.86
N TYR A 120 -15.62 -14.90 2.50
CA TYR A 120 -17.06 -14.94 2.81
C TYR A 120 -17.32 -15.26 4.28
N LEU A 121 -18.53 -14.97 4.76
CA LEU A 121 -18.97 -15.29 6.12
C LEU A 121 -18.91 -16.80 6.38
N LEU A 122 -18.11 -17.21 7.35
CA LEU A 122 -17.95 -18.61 7.76
C LEU A 122 -19.08 -19.01 8.71
N GLU A 123 -20.00 -19.85 8.23
CA GLU A 123 -21.21 -20.25 8.97
C GLU A 123 -22.10 -19.05 9.37
N ASN A 124 -23.25 -19.32 10.02
CA ASN A 124 -24.25 -18.30 10.31
C ASN A 124 -23.88 -17.38 11.49
N HIS A 125 -24.28 -16.12 11.40
CA HIS A 125 -24.13 -15.12 12.46
C HIS A 125 -25.49 -14.55 12.83
N ILE A 126 -25.71 -14.34 14.13
CA ILE A 126 -27.02 -13.94 14.68
C ILE A 126 -27.03 -12.48 15.10
N ALA A 127 -28.22 -11.88 15.09
CA ALA A 127 -28.45 -10.56 15.64
C ALA A 127 -27.94 -10.47 17.09
N GLY A 128 -27.32 -9.34 17.44
CA GLY A 128 -26.67 -9.09 18.73
C GLY A 128 -25.19 -9.46 18.79
N GLN A 129 -24.66 -10.26 17.85
CA GLN A 129 -23.23 -10.58 17.83
C GLN A 129 -22.38 -9.38 17.43
N ARG A 130 -21.24 -9.19 18.11
CA ARG A 130 -20.21 -8.18 17.79
C ARG A 130 -18.94 -8.78 17.17
N VAL A 131 -19.03 -10.00 16.65
CA VAL A 131 -17.92 -10.69 16.02
C VAL A 131 -18.43 -11.42 14.79
N ILE A 132 -17.73 -11.27 13.68
CA ILE A 132 -17.92 -12.09 12.48
C ILE A 132 -16.67 -12.90 12.18
N GLN A 133 -16.85 -14.02 11.48
CA GLN A 133 -15.75 -14.84 11.00
C GLN A 133 -15.80 -14.89 9.48
N LEU A 134 -14.66 -14.61 8.85
CA LEU A 134 -14.48 -14.71 7.41
C LEU A 134 -13.61 -15.93 7.08
N PHE A 135 -14.03 -16.66 6.06
CA PHE A 135 -13.27 -17.73 5.44
C PHE A 135 -12.59 -17.19 4.18
N GLN A 136 -11.26 -17.27 4.13
CA GLN A 136 -10.47 -16.79 2.99
C GLN A 136 -9.15 -17.57 2.82
N ARG A 137 -8.46 -17.32 1.71
CA ARG A 137 -7.14 -17.92 1.45
C ARG A 137 -6.11 -17.41 2.48
N PRO A 138 -5.16 -18.25 2.95
CA PRO A 138 -4.15 -17.82 3.93
C PRO A 138 -3.32 -16.60 3.49
N GLU A 139 -3.06 -16.47 2.19
CA GLU A 139 -2.33 -15.37 1.56
C GLU A 139 -3.19 -14.14 1.20
N ALA A 140 -4.51 -14.23 1.35
CA ALA A 140 -5.42 -13.13 1.05
C ALA A 140 -5.30 -12.00 2.08
N GLN A 141 -5.50 -10.77 1.61
CA GLN A 141 -5.46 -9.59 2.47
C GLN A 141 -6.49 -9.70 3.60
N LEU A 142 -6.08 -9.34 4.81
CA LEU A 142 -6.98 -9.21 5.96
C LEU A 142 -7.67 -7.84 5.91
N PRO A 143 -8.91 -7.70 6.41
CA PRO A 143 -9.49 -6.39 6.64
C PRO A 143 -8.58 -5.58 7.56
N ASN A 144 -8.42 -4.28 7.28
CA ASN A 144 -7.69 -3.41 8.18
C ASN A 144 -8.55 -3.09 9.41
N VAL A 145 -7.91 -2.86 10.55
CA VAL A 145 -8.60 -2.26 11.70
C VAL A 145 -9.11 -0.87 11.28
N GLY A 146 -10.37 -0.57 11.59
CA GLY A 146 -11.10 0.62 11.16
C GLY A 146 -11.80 0.48 9.80
N GLN A 147 -11.52 -0.57 9.02
CA GLN A 147 -12.16 -0.78 7.73
C GLN A 147 -13.65 -1.11 7.90
N THR A 148 -14.47 -0.51 7.04
CA THR A 148 -15.92 -0.80 7.00
C THR A 148 -16.20 -1.79 5.88
N LEU A 149 -16.86 -2.89 6.22
CA LEU A 149 -17.38 -3.91 5.31
C LEU A 149 -18.91 -3.80 5.23
N VAL A 150 -19.52 -4.35 4.19
CA VAL A 150 -20.98 -4.44 4.07
C VAL A 150 -21.40 -5.88 3.96
N LEU A 151 -22.32 -6.29 4.83
CA LEU A 151 -23.00 -7.57 4.76
C LEU A 151 -24.29 -7.39 3.97
N VAL A 152 -24.47 -8.17 2.91
CA VAL A 152 -25.64 -8.09 2.03
C VAL A 152 -26.19 -9.49 1.77
N GLU A 153 -27.42 -9.74 2.22
CA GLU A 153 -28.20 -10.96 1.92
C GLU A 153 -29.34 -10.60 0.97
N ASN A 154 -29.62 -11.45 -0.03
CA ASN A 154 -30.69 -11.25 -1.03
C ASN A 154 -30.66 -9.88 -1.77
N GLU A 155 -29.46 -9.45 -2.15
CA GLU A 155 -29.23 -8.17 -2.85
C GLU A 155 -30.15 -7.97 -4.06
N GLY A 156 -30.96 -6.90 -4.04
CA GLY A 156 -31.88 -6.55 -5.12
C GLY A 156 -33.24 -7.25 -5.09
N ALA A 157 -33.51 -8.09 -4.08
CA ALA A 157 -34.83 -8.64 -3.82
C ALA A 157 -35.62 -7.76 -2.83
N SER A 158 -36.93 -8.04 -2.67
CA SER A 158 -37.79 -7.31 -1.73
C SER A 158 -37.44 -7.53 -0.25
N ASP A 159 -36.66 -8.57 0.04
CA ASP A 159 -36.17 -8.97 1.36
C ASP A 159 -34.65 -8.76 1.52
N ASP A 160 -34.05 -7.81 0.77
CA ASP A 160 -32.64 -7.42 0.91
C ASP A 160 -32.34 -7.01 2.36
N LYS A 161 -31.41 -7.73 3.00
CA LYS A 161 -30.84 -7.33 4.29
C LYS A 161 -29.45 -6.79 4.07
N THR A 162 -29.25 -5.52 4.43
CA THR A 162 -27.97 -4.84 4.30
C THR A 162 -27.55 -4.25 5.63
N GLN A 163 -26.32 -4.52 6.06
CA GLN A 163 -25.71 -3.87 7.23
C GLN A 163 -24.24 -3.52 6.96
N TYR A 164 -23.87 -2.28 7.26
CA TYR A 164 -22.47 -1.86 7.31
C TYR A 164 -21.89 -2.25 8.66
N VAL A 165 -20.67 -2.79 8.67
CA VAL A 165 -19.98 -3.23 9.89
C VAL A 165 -18.53 -2.74 9.87
N ARG A 166 -18.07 -2.12 10.95
CA ARG A 166 -16.69 -1.63 11.07
C ARG A 166 -15.85 -2.58 11.92
N ALA A 167 -14.68 -2.95 11.40
CA ALA A 167 -13.72 -3.78 12.11
C ALA A 167 -13.03 -2.98 13.23
N THR A 168 -13.20 -3.36 14.48
CA THR A 168 -12.47 -2.79 15.63
C THR A 168 -11.19 -3.56 15.92
N LYS A 169 -11.17 -4.85 15.60
CA LYS A 169 -9.99 -5.71 15.73
C LYS A 169 -10.08 -6.85 14.74
N VAL A 170 -8.93 -7.22 14.17
CA VAL A 170 -8.82 -8.28 13.18
C VAL A 170 -7.72 -9.23 13.61
N SER A 171 -8.05 -10.51 13.68
CA SER A 171 -7.10 -11.59 13.93
C SER A 171 -7.34 -12.73 12.94
N SER A 172 -6.29 -13.44 12.55
CA SER A 172 -6.39 -14.55 11.60
C SER A 172 -5.67 -15.77 12.14
N VAL A 173 -6.27 -16.95 11.93
CA VAL A 173 -5.66 -18.24 12.26
C VAL A 173 -5.76 -19.13 11.04
N THR A 174 -4.63 -19.62 10.56
CA THR A 174 -4.61 -20.67 9.52
C THR A 174 -4.99 -22.00 10.15
N ARG A 175 -6.07 -22.62 9.66
CA ARG A 175 -6.56 -23.92 10.09
C ARG A 175 -6.55 -24.91 8.93
N LYS A 176 -6.36 -26.19 9.24
CA LYS A 176 -6.55 -27.30 8.30
C LYS A 176 -8.03 -27.67 8.27
N PHE A 177 -8.58 -27.76 7.07
CA PHE A 177 -9.92 -28.26 6.78
C PHE A 177 -9.82 -29.54 5.94
N TYR A 178 -10.75 -30.46 6.14
CA TYR A 178 -10.82 -31.70 5.39
C TYR A 178 -11.90 -31.60 4.32
N ASP A 179 -11.53 -31.79 3.06
CA ASP A 179 -12.49 -31.86 1.96
C ASP A 179 -12.91 -33.33 1.74
N GLN A 180 -14.19 -33.62 1.99
CA GLN A 180 -14.77 -34.97 1.80
C GLN A 180 -14.87 -35.37 0.32
N GLN A 181 -14.95 -34.43 -0.62
CA GLN A 181 -15.06 -34.76 -2.05
C GLN A 181 -13.71 -35.13 -2.66
N SER A 182 -12.63 -34.44 -2.24
CA SER A 182 -11.27 -34.72 -2.72
C SER A 182 -10.44 -35.60 -1.78
N ASN A 183 -11.01 -36.00 -0.64
CA ASN A 183 -10.37 -36.86 0.38
C ASN A 183 -8.98 -36.37 0.80
N SER A 184 -8.85 -35.07 1.06
CA SER A 184 -7.55 -34.43 1.34
C SER A 184 -7.68 -33.19 2.22
N ASP A 185 -6.67 -32.95 3.05
CA ASP A 185 -6.55 -31.73 3.84
C ASP A 185 -6.17 -30.51 2.98
N TYR A 186 -6.68 -29.34 3.35
CA TYR A 186 -6.25 -28.05 2.80
C TYR A 186 -6.21 -26.98 3.89
N ASN A 187 -5.34 -25.98 3.73
CA ASN A 187 -5.23 -24.86 4.68
C ASN A 187 -6.14 -23.72 4.25
N ALA A 188 -6.83 -23.10 5.21
CA ALA A 188 -7.59 -21.87 5.00
C ALA A 188 -7.40 -20.91 6.18
N GLY A 189 -7.49 -19.61 5.90
CA GLY A 189 -7.48 -18.58 6.92
C GLY A 189 -8.89 -18.38 7.49
N VAL A 190 -9.01 -18.50 8.81
CA VAL A 190 -10.21 -18.07 9.55
C VAL A 190 -9.90 -16.73 10.19
N VAL A 191 -10.53 -15.68 9.65
CA VAL A 191 -10.33 -14.31 10.11
C VAL A 191 -11.45 -13.94 11.06
N THR A 192 -11.12 -13.70 12.32
CA THR A 192 -12.06 -13.19 13.32
C THR A 192 -12.00 -11.67 13.31
N VAL A 193 -13.13 -11.05 13.01
CA VAL A 193 -13.30 -9.59 12.97
C VAL A 193 -14.25 -9.20 14.10
N GLU A 194 -13.73 -8.48 15.08
CA GLU A 194 -14.55 -7.83 16.09
C GLU A 194 -15.16 -6.56 15.48
N LEU A 195 -16.45 -6.31 15.76
CA LEU A 195 -17.26 -5.25 15.18
C LEU A 195 -17.49 -4.12 16.18
N SER A 196 -17.64 -2.89 15.67
CA SER A 196 -18.08 -1.76 16.51
C SER A 196 -19.51 -1.96 17.01
N ASP A 197 -20.40 -2.32 16.08
CA ASP A 197 -21.84 -2.42 16.28
C ASP A 197 -22.24 -3.88 16.25
N ALA A 198 -23.25 -4.22 17.05
CA ALA A 198 -23.85 -5.54 16.98
C ALA A 198 -24.59 -5.73 15.65
N LEU A 199 -24.64 -6.98 15.16
CA LEU A 199 -25.50 -7.33 14.03
C LEU A 199 -26.96 -7.02 14.39
N ARG A 200 -27.66 -6.27 13.53
CA ARG A 200 -29.07 -5.87 13.72
C ARG A 200 -30.02 -6.97 13.24
N THR A 201 -29.54 -7.84 12.37
CA THR A 201 -30.27 -8.96 11.78
C THR A 201 -29.40 -10.20 11.71
N ASP A 202 -30.01 -11.38 11.57
CA ASP A 202 -29.31 -12.63 11.28
C ASP A 202 -28.80 -12.62 9.83
N PHE A 203 -27.58 -13.12 9.63
CA PHE A 203 -26.93 -13.28 8.34
C PHE A 203 -26.52 -14.74 8.13
N ALA A 204 -27.00 -15.36 7.04
CA ALA A 204 -26.58 -16.71 6.70
C ALA A 204 -25.17 -16.70 6.09
N GLY A 205 -24.27 -17.55 6.60
CA GLY A 205 -22.95 -17.74 6.03
C GLY A 205 -22.84 -18.98 5.16
N SER A 206 -21.62 -19.34 4.80
CA SER A 206 -21.32 -20.54 4.02
C SER A 206 -20.34 -21.44 4.76
N SER A 207 -20.51 -22.74 4.60
CA SER A 207 -19.55 -23.72 5.09
C SER A 207 -18.19 -23.61 4.38
N PRO A 208 -17.10 -24.07 5.01
CA PRO A 208 -15.77 -24.03 4.40
C PRO A 208 -15.71 -24.91 3.14
N THR A 209 -15.14 -24.39 2.06
CA THR A 209 -14.97 -25.12 0.79
C THR A 209 -13.54 -24.96 0.26
N ARG A 210 -13.03 -25.99 -0.44
CA ARG A 210 -11.68 -25.94 -1.03
C ARG A 210 -11.57 -24.96 -2.20
N SER A 211 -12.68 -24.69 -2.89
CA SER A 211 -12.74 -23.70 -3.97
C SER A 211 -12.82 -22.25 -3.46
N PHE A 212 -12.93 -22.05 -2.15
CA PHE A 212 -13.13 -20.73 -1.52
C PHE A 212 -14.33 -19.98 -2.12
N THR A 213 -15.42 -20.72 -2.36
CA THR A 213 -16.64 -20.18 -2.99
C THR A 213 -17.77 -20.11 -1.98
N ARG A 214 -18.46 -18.97 -1.93
CA ARG A 214 -19.68 -18.77 -1.13
C ARG A 214 -20.85 -19.57 -1.72
N ALA A 215 -21.77 -20.03 -0.89
CA ALA A 215 -23.07 -20.54 -1.33
C ALA A 215 -23.90 -19.42 -2.01
N ALA A 216 -24.68 -19.80 -3.03
CA ALA A 216 -25.42 -18.84 -3.85
C ALA A 216 -26.42 -17.98 -3.06
N THR A 217 -27.03 -18.54 -2.02
CA THR A 217 -28.04 -17.90 -1.16
C THR A 217 -27.47 -17.28 0.12
N ALA A 218 -26.15 -17.38 0.35
CA ALA A 218 -25.54 -16.87 1.57
C ALA A 218 -25.10 -15.40 1.43
N THR A 219 -24.84 -14.77 2.57
CA THR A 219 -24.50 -13.35 2.70
C THR A 219 -23.22 -13.00 1.95
N LYS A 220 -23.30 -11.98 1.09
CA LYS A 220 -22.14 -11.36 0.45
C LYS A 220 -21.45 -10.46 1.46
N VAL A 221 -20.13 -10.57 1.57
CA VAL A 221 -19.30 -9.60 2.26
C VAL A 221 -18.72 -8.69 1.20
N ARG A 222 -19.00 -7.40 1.25
CA ARG A 222 -18.49 -6.40 0.31
C ARG A 222 -17.54 -5.44 1.03
N ASP A 223 -16.56 -4.95 0.30
CA ASP A 223 -15.83 -3.75 0.72
C ASP A 223 -16.73 -2.52 0.58
N THR A 224 -16.26 -1.37 1.05
CA THR A 224 -16.93 -0.08 0.90
C THR A 224 -16.13 0.85 -0.01
N VAL A 225 -16.84 1.68 -0.76
CA VAL A 225 -16.27 2.79 -1.54
C VAL A 225 -16.83 4.11 -1.03
N VAL A 226 -15.97 5.13 -0.96
CA VAL A 226 -16.40 6.47 -0.56
C VAL A 226 -17.28 7.04 -1.66
N ALA A 227 -18.52 7.39 -1.30
CA ALA A 227 -19.43 8.13 -2.13
C ALA A 227 -19.54 9.53 -1.55
N ASP A 228 -18.90 10.50 -2.20
CA ASP A 228 -18.99 11.92 -1.83
C ASP A 228 -20.38 12.49 -2.21
N ALA A 229 -21.43 11.97 -1.55
CA ALA A 229 -22.80 12.29 -1.88
C ALA A 229 -23.31 13.49 -1.08
N GLY A 230 -22.74 13.77 0.10
CA GLY A 230 -23.14 14.85 1.01
C GLY A 230 -22.27 16.09 0.85
N THR A 231 -22.88 17.24 0.53
CA THR A 231 -22.19 18.53 0.61
C THR A 231 -22.34 19.09 2.02
N TYR A 232 -21.23 19.09 2.77
CA TYR A 232 -21.15 19.71 4.08
C TYR A 232 -20.49 21.08 3.97
N VAL A 233 -21.00 22.04 4.72
CA VAL A 233 -20.37 23.35 4.85
C VAL A 233 -20.12 23.69 6.32
N GLY A 234 -19.05 24.44 6.58
CA GLY A 234 -18.62 24.78 7.93
C GLY A 234 -17.66 25.96 7.93
N VAL A 235 -16.96 26.15 9.05
CA VAL A 235 -16.03 27.26 9.26
C VAL A 235 -14.82 26.82 10.07
N VAL A 236 -13.67 27.41 9.77
CA VAL A 236 -12.40 27.17 10.45
C VAL A 236 -11.60 28.46 10.56
N PRO A 237 -10.82 28.65 11.65
CA PRO A 237 -9.92 29.80 11.78
C PRO A 237 -8.69 29.67 10.88
N LEU A 238 -8.16 30.81 10.44
CA LEU A 238 -6.87 30.94 9.78
C LEU A 238 -5.74 30.86 10.81
N THR A 239 -4.71 30.07 10.51
CA THR A 239 -3.50 29.94 11.35
C THR A 239 -2.45 30.99 11.04
N GLU A 240 -2.48 31.56 9.84
CA GLU A 240 -1.57 32.60 9.36
C GLU A 240 -2.36 33.80 8.83
N PRO A 241 -1.81 35.03 8.90
CA PRO A 241 -2.44 36.18 8.27
C PRO A 241 -2.44 36.04 6.74
N ALA A 242 -3.51 36.48 6.08
CA ALA A 242 -3.62 36.56 4.63
C ALA A 242 -3.52 38.01 4.16
N SER A 243 -2.69 38.26 3.15
CA SER A 243 -2.42 39.58 2.61
C SER A 243 -3.32 39.93 1.43
N LEU A 244 -3.48 41.23 1.18
CA LEU A 244 -4.11 41.72 -0.04
C LEU A 244 -3.37 41.17 -1.27
N GLY A 245 -4.11 40.57 -2.21
CA GLY A 245 -3.52 39.99 -3.42
C GLY A 245 -3.21 38.50 -3.36
N ASP A 246 -3.28 37.87 -2.17
CA ASP A 246 -3.01 36.44 -2.02
C ASP A 246 -4.08 35.58 -2.70
N PHE A 247 -3.66 34.48 -3.33
CA PHE A 247 -4.56 33.47 -3.89
C PHE A 247 -4.78 32.29 -2.94
N THR A 248 -4.11 32.25 -1.80
CA THR A 248 -4.08 31.10 -0.89
C THR A 248 -4.26 31.57 0.54
N VAL A 249 -4.93 30.77 1.35
CA VAL A 249 -5.03 30.97 2.81
C VAL A 249 -4.67 29.69 3.55
N LYS A 250 -4.14 29.84 4.77
CA LYS A 250 -3.84 28.71 5.65
C LYS A 250 -4.87 28.60 6.76
N ALA A 251 -5.77 27.63 6.64
CA ALA A 251 -6.72 27.25 7.66
C ALA A 251 -6.12 26.23 8.64
N SER A 252 -6.71 26.12 9.83
CA SER A 252 -6.32 25.10 10.82
C SER A 252 -6.65 23.67 10.38
N SER A 253 -7.65 23.50 9.51
CA SER A 253 -8.13 22.22 8.97
C SER A 253 -9.02 22.48 7.76
N VAL A 254 -9.13 21.53 6.81
CA VAL A 254 -10.17 21.55 5.75
C VAL A 254 -11.39 20.67 6.09
N PHE A 255 -11.36 20.05 7.27
CA PHE A 255 -12.42 19.21 7.80
C PHE A 255 -13.09 19.83 9.03
N THR A 256 -14.35 19.46 9.25
CA THR A 256 -15.07 19.69 10.50
C THR A 256 -15.51 18.37 11.13
N GLN A 257 -15.79 18.36 12.42
CA GLN A 257 -16.33 17.19 13.10
C GLN A 257 -17.84 17.06 12.82
N LEU A 258 -18.26 15.92 12.29
CA LEU A 258 -19.68 15.63 12.04
C LEU A 258 -20.28 14.69 13.08
N VAL A 259 -19.52 13.71 13.57
CA VAL A 259 -19.93 12.81 14.66
C VAL A 259 -18.84 12.74 15.74
N PRO A 260 -19.18 12.60 17.03
CA PRO A 260 -18.18 12.40 18.08
C PRO A 260 -17.39 11.11 17.85
N SER A 261 -16.14 11.10 18.28
CA SER A 261 -15.27 9.92 18.19
C SER A 261 -14.50 9.73 19.50
N ALA A 262 -14.46 8.52 20.03
CA ALA A 262 -13.61 8.17 21.17
C ALA A 262 -12.34 7.48 20.68
N GLN A 263 -11.18 7.82 21.23
CA GLN A 263 -9.90 7.22 20.82
C GLN A 263 -9.57 6.00 21.68
N THR A 264 -9.09 4.94 21.05
CA THR A 264 -8.48 3.78 21.72
C THR A 264 -7.12 3.51 21.08
N GLU A 265 -6.11 3.31 21.92
CA GLU A 265 -4.75 3.04 21.50
C GLU A 265 -4.53 1.54 21.29
N THR A 266 -3.93 1.17 20.16
CA THR A 266 -3.45 -0.19 19.91
C THR A 266 -1.94 -0.15 19.73
N PRO A 267 -1.16 -0.91 20.54
CA PRO A 267 0.29 -0.95 20.39
C PRO A 267 0.69 -1.78 19.16
N ILE A 268 1.64 -1.25 18.41
CA ILE A 268 2.37 -1.92 17.33
C ILE A 268 3.78 -2.16 17.85
N SER A 269 4.16 -3.44 18.04
CA SER A 269 5.45 -3.81 18.62
C SER A 269 6.26 -4.68 17.67
N ASP A 270 7.54 -4.35 17.56
CA ASP A 270 8.61 -5.09 16.88
C ASP A 270 8.26 -5.52 15.45
N VAL A 271 7.61 -4.63 14.70
CA VAL A 271 7.25 -4.91 13.31
C VAL A 271 8.46 -4.68 12.42
N ARG A 272 8.72 -5.62 11.51
CA ARG A 272 9.76 -5.45 10.48
C ARG A 272 9.39 -4.30 9.55
N ALA A 273 10.36 -3.43 9.29
CA ALA A 273 10.22 -2.36 8.31
C ALA A 273 10.07 -2.92 6.87
N ASN A 274 10.62 -4.10 6.63
CA ASN A 274 10.70 -4.77 5.33
C ASN A 274 10.21 -6.22 5.37
N GLY A 275 9.50 -6.64 4.33
CA GLY A 275 9.02 -8.00 4.18
C GLY A 275 10.16 -8.94 3.79
N MET A 276 10.20 -10.12 4.41
CA MET A 276 10.96 -11.29 3.97
C MET A 276 9.98 -12.21 3.27
N SER A 277 10.25 -12.58 2.00
CA SER A 277 9.35 -13.41 1.21
C SER A 277 10.11 -14.49 0.47
N ALA A 278 9.43 -15.61 0.24
CA ALA A 278 9.86 -16.64 -0.68
C ALA A 278 9.71 -16.12 -2.11
N ALA A 279 10.80 -15.68 -2.72
CA ALA A 279 10.84 -15.28 -4.12
C ALA A 279 11.44 -16.41 -4.95
N LEU A 280 10.78 -16.84 -6.02
CA LEU A 280 11.31 -17.84 -6.94
C LEU A 280 12.36 -17.20 -7.84
N VAL A 281 13.63 -17.55 -7.61
CA VAL A 281 14.77 -17.09 -8.41
C VAL A 281 15.21 -18.20 -9.35
N ALA A 282 15.49 -17.84 -10.60
CA ALA A 282 15.94 -18.79 -11.61
C ALA A 282 17.30 -19.41 -11.23
N THR A 283 17.42 -20.73 -11.36
CA THR A 283 18.65 -21.49 -11.08
C THR A 283 19.57 -21.61 -12.29
N GLY A 284 19.21 -21.00 -13.43
CA GLY A 284 19.98 -21.01 -14.67
C GLY A 284 19.10 -20.82 -15.92
N ALA A 285 19.59 -21.29 -17.06
CA ALA A 285 18.86 -21.27 -18.33
C ALA A 285 17.72 -22.32 -18.37
N SER A 286 16.75 -22.11 -19.26
CA SER A 286 15.67 -23.07 -19.48
C SER A 286 16.20 -24.46 -19.86
N ILE A 287 15.46 -25.48 -19.46
CA ILE A 287 15.69 -26.88 -19.81
C ILE A 287 14.47 -27.42 -20.55
N THR A 288 14.69 -28.40 -21.41
CA THR A 288 13.62 -29.14 -22.10
C THR A 288 13.69 -30.59 -21.69
N THR A 289 12.56 -31.12 -21.21
CA THR A 289 12.45 -32.50 -20.73
C THR A 289 11.27 -33.18 -21.40
N THR A 290 11.36 -34.51 -21.51
CA THR A 290 10.32 -35.33 -22.11
C THR A 290 9.71 -36.20 -21.01
N LEU A 291 8.41 -36.03 -20.76
CA LEU A 291 7.68 -36.72 -19.70
C LEU A 291 6.57 -37.56 -20.31
N ASN A 292 6.46 -38.84 -19.91
CA ASN A 292 5.46 -39.75 -20.45
C ASN A 292 4.45 -40.12 -19.37
N LEU A 293 3.24 -39.57 -19.45
CA LEU A 293 2.11 -39.88 -18.57
C LEU A 293 0.78 -39.44 -19.22
N GLY A 294 -0.34 -39.79 -18.59
CA GLY A 294 -1.62 -39.12 -18.86
C GLY A 294 -1.67 -37.81 -18.10
N PHE A 295 -1.66 -36.66 -18.78
CA PHE A 295 -1.92 -35.36 -18.17
C PHE A 295 -3.38 -34.99 -18.41
N THR A 296 -4.21 -35.15 -17.37
CA THR A 296 -5.69 -35.06 -17.45
C THR A 296 -6.25 -34.25 -16.29
N THR A 297 -7.56 -34.02 -16.27
CA THR A 297 -8.25 -33.33 -15.17
C THR A 297 -8.18 -34.05 -13.82
N THR A 298 -7.83 -35.34 -13.80
CA THR A 298 -7.69 -36.16 -12.58
C THR A 298 -6.24 -36.52 -12.28
N GLN A 299 -5.30 -36.23 -13.18
CA GLN A 299 -3.89 -36.57 -13.05
C GLN A 299 -3.03 -35.35 -13.37
N SER A 300 -2.43 -34.78 -12.33
CA SER A 300 -1.48 -33.68 -12.42
C SER A 300 -0.16 -34.13 -13.05
N LEU A 301 0.58 -33.16 -13.61
CA LEU A 301 1.92 -33.34 -14.14
C LEU A 301 2.94 -32.61 -13.26
N PHE A 302 3.92 -33.33 -12.75
CA PHE A 302 5.06 -32.79 -12.03
C PHE A 302 6.24 -32.61 -12.98
N VAL A 303 6.77 -31.39 -13.07
CA VAL A 303 7.85 -31.06 -14.02
C VAL A 303 9.26 -31.36 -13.49
N GLY A 304 9.37 -31.68 -12.19
CA GLY A 304 10.66 -31.98 -11.55
C GLY A 304 11.25 -30.84 -10.71
N GLY A 305 10.43 -30.01 -10.08
CA GLY A 305 10.86 -28.96 -9.13
C GLY A 305 10.26 -27.58 -9.44
N PRO A 306 10.60 -26.56 -8.62
CA PRO A 306 10.04 -25.22 -8.76
C PRO A 306 10.32 -24.60 -10.15
N ILE A 307 9.39 -23.77 -10.61
CA ILE A 307 9.38 -23.17 -11.96
C ILE A 307 9.46 -21.65 -11.85
N CYS A 308 10.32 -21.01 -12.65
CA CYS A 308 10.32 -19.56 -12.78
C CYS A 308 9.04 -19.11 -13.53
N PRO A 309 8.19 -18.23 -12.96
CA PRO A 309 6.95 -17.80 -13.61
C PRO A 309 7.16 -17.20 -15.01
N GLY A 310 6.28 -17.51 -15.94
CA GLY A 310 6.31 -17.11 -17.35
C GLY A 310 7.34 -17.84 -18.22
N SER A 311 7.93 -18.94 -17.75
CA SER A 311 8.94 -19.71 -18.50
C SER A 311 8.48 -21.08 -19.01
N LEU A 312 7.27 -21.52 -18.63
CA LEU A 312 6.78 -22.87 -18.87
C LEU A 312 6.08 -22.98 -20.22
N ALA A 313 6.46 -24.00 -20.99
CA ALA A 313 5.75 -24.47 -22.17
C ALA A 313 5.61 -25.99 -22.15
N VAL A 314 4.38 -26.50 -22.31
CA VAL A 314 4.09 -27.94 -22.44
C VAL A 314 3.53 -28.21 -23.83
N THR A 315 4.22 -29.03 -24.61
CA THR A 315 3.81 -29.35 -25.98
C THR A 315 3.55 -30.83 -26.16
N ARG A 316 2.45 -31.16 -26.86
CA ARG A 316 2.13 -32.52 -27.32
C ARG A 316 1.23 -32.45 -28.54
N SER A 317 1.59 -33.18 -29.60
CA SER A 317 0.79 -33.33 -30.83
C SER A 317 0.28 -32.00 -31.42
N GLY A 318 1.12 -30.97 -31.44
CA GLY A 318 0.78 -29.64 -31.98
C GLY A 318 0.03 -28.70 -31.04
N ILE A 319 -0.40 -29.17 -29.86
CA ILE A 319 -1.00 -28.34 -28.81
C ILE A 319 0.12 -27.83 -27.90
N THR A 320 0.13 -26.53 -27.61
CA THR A 320 1.09 -25.87 -26.72
C THR A 320 0.35 -25.16 -25.60
N LEU A 321 0.67 -25.52 -24.36
CA LEU A 321 0.24 -24.80 -23.17
C LEU A 321 1.37 -23.90 -22.68
N THR A 322 1.05 -22.64 -22.37
CA THR A 322 1.99 -21.69 -21.77
C THR A 322 1.46 -21.20 -20.42
N ASP A 323 2.34 -20.82 -19.50
CA ASP A 323 1.92 -20.28 -18.21
C ASP A 323 1.69 -18.76 -18.25
N GLN A 324 0.67 -18.30 -17.51
CA GLN A 324 0.38 -16.88 -17.32
C GLN A 324 -0.22 -16.62 -15.94
N GLY A 325 0.61 -16.16 -15.01
CA GLY A 325 0.17 -15.74 -13.67
C GLY A 325 -0.49 -16.85 -12.85
N GLY A 326 0.05 -18.08 -12.90
CA GLY A 326 -0.48 -19.25 -12.20
C GLY A 326 -1.51 -20.05 -12.99
N ARG A 327 -1.79 -19.66 -14.24
CA ARG A 327 -2.74 -20.32 -15.14
C ARG A 327 -2.03 -20.99 -16.30
N LEU A 328 -2.57 -22.10 -16.78
CA LEU A 328 -2.17 -22.73 -18.05
C LEU A 328 -3.09 -22.23 -19.16
N MET A 329 -2.50 -21.68 -20.20
CA MET A 329 -3.19 -21.08 -21.33
C MET A 329 -3.01 -21.95 -22.58
N ASN A 330 -4.11 -22.22 -23.29
CA ASN A 330 -4.11 -22.81 -24.63
C ASN A 330 -4.72 -21.80 -25.61
N ALA A 331 -3.95 -21.30 -26.57
CA ALA A 331 -4.43 -20.33 -27.57
C ALA A 331 -5.25 -19.15 -26.97
N GLY A 332 -4.85 -18.65 -25.79
CA GLY A 332 -5.52 -17.55 -25.08
C GLY A 332 -6.66 -17.94 -24.14
N SER A 333 -7.06 -19.21 -24.07
CA SER A 333 -8.05 -19.71 -23.10
C SER A 333 -7.38 -20.41 -21.91
N GLU A 334 -7.87 -20.17 -20.70
CA GLU A 334 -7.41 -20.89 -19.50
C GLU A 334 -7.91 -22.34 -19.53
N VAL A 335 -7.00 -23.29 -19.32
CA VAL A 335 -7.27 -24.73 -19.38
C VAL A 335 -6.75 -25.49 -18.15
N GLY A 336 -6.18 -24.78 -17.18
CA GLY A 336 -5.58 -25.37 -15.98
C GLY A 336 -4.80 -24.37 -15.14
N THR A 337 -4.10 -24.85 -14.12
CA THR A 337 -3.30 -24.04 -13.19
C THR A 337 -1.87 -24.55 -13.04
N VAL A 338 -0.99 -23.66 -12.58
CA VAL A 338 0.42 -23.92 -12.31
C VAL A 338 0.73 -23.57 -10.86
N ASP A 339 1.21 -24.55 -10.10
CA ASP A 339 1.90 -24.34 -8.82
C ASP A 339 3.40 -24.19 -9.10
N TYR A 340 3.87 -22.95 -9.10
CA TYR A 340 5.27 -22.64 -9.40
C TYR A 340 6.24 -23.11 -8.32
N ASP A 341 5.82 -23.09 -7.05
CA ASP A 341 6.68 -23.42 -5.92
C ASP A 341 6.97 -24.91 -5.88
N ASN A 342 5.97 -25.74 -6.19
CA ASN A 342 6.12 -27.20 -6.22
C ASN A 342 6.34 -27.77 -7.63
N GLY A 343 6.19 -26.98 -8.69
CA GLY A 343 6.33 -27.46 -10.07
C GLY A 343 5.23 -28.42 -10.50
N ILE A 344 4.00 -28.19 -10.04
CA ILE A 344 2.83 -29.06 -10.30
C ILE A 344 1.88 -28.35 -11.25
N LEU A 345 1.51 -29.05 -12.32
CA LEU A 345 0.56 -28.58 -13.33
C LEU A 345 -0.75 -29.35 -13.18
N THR A 346 -1.90 -28.67 -13.21
CA THR A 346 -3.22 -29.32 -13.17
C THR A 346 -4.10 -28.81 -14.31
N LEU A 347 -4.90 -29.68 -14.91
CA LEU A 347 -5.83 -29.31 -15.99
C LEU A 347 -7.25 -29.17 -15.45
N ALA A 348 -7.94 -28.13 -15.92
CA ALA A 348 -9.39 -28.00 -15.79
C ALA A 348 -10.12 -28.62 -17.00
N ALA A 349 -9.44 -28.80 -18.13
CA ALA A 349 -9.97 -29.45 -19.33
C ALA A 349 -8.94 -30.39 -19.97
N ASN A 350 -9.39 -31.54 -20.47
CA ASN A 350 -8.54 -32.57 -21.11
C ASN A 350 -8.09 -32.17 -22.53
N VAL A 351 -7.31 -31.10 -22.64
CA VAL A 351 -6.83 -30.55 -23.92
C VAL A 351 -5.97 -31.53 -24.74
N PHE A 352 -5.28 -32.46 -24.07
CA PHE A 352 -4.44 -33.48 -24.71
C PHE A 352 -5.16 -34.84 -24.87
N GLY A 353 -6.46 -34.90 -24.55
CA GLY A 353 -7.21 -36.15 -24.41
C GLY A 353 -6.90 -36.88 -23.09
N THR A 354 -7.49 -38.07 -22.92
CA THR A 354 -7.37 -38.88 -21.68
C THR A 354 -6.28 -39.95 -21.75
N GLY A 355 -5.72 -40.21 -22.94
CA GLY A 355 -4.68 -41.21 -23.15
C GLY A 355 -3.29 -40.72 -22.72
N ALA A 356 -2.52 -41.60 -22.10
CA ALA A 356 -1.10 -41.35 -21.80
C ALA A 356 -0.32 -41.02 -23.08
N GLY A 357 0.70 -40.17 -22.95
CA GLY A 357 1.61 -39.90 -24.04
C GLY A 357 2.75 -38.99 -23.65
N THR A 358 3.60 -38.73 -24.64
CA THR A 358 4.83 -37.97 -24.48
C THR A 358 4.55 -36.47 -24.52
N HIS A 359 4.89 -35.78 -23.44
CA HIS A 359 4.84 -34.33 -23.29
C HIS A 359 6.26 -33.76 -23.33
N THR A 360 6.51 -32.80 -24.21
CA THR A 360 7.76 -32.03 -24.21
C THR A 360 7.55 -30.77 -23.37
N VAL A 361 8.19 -30.74 -22.21
CA VAL A 361 8.08 -29.68 -21.20
C VAL A 361 9.35 -28.85 -21.20
N THR A 362 9.23 -27.57 -21.54
CA THR A 362 10.32 -26.58 -21.44
C THR A 362 10.02 -25.62 -20.31
N PHE A 363 10.98 -25.40 -19.40
CA PHE A 363 10.82 -24.46 -18.30
C PHE A 363 12.18 -24.01 -17.75
N THR A 364 12.20 -22.88 -17.04
CA THR A 364 13.38 -22.46 -16.26
C THR A 364 13.21 -22.91 -14.81
N PRO A 365 14.07 -23.81 -14.29
CA PRO A 365 13.99 -24.23 -12.90
C PRO A 365 14.28 -23.06 -11.95
N ALA A 366 13.66 -23.09 -10.78
CA ALA A 366 13.79 -22.05 -9.77
C ALA A 366 14.10 -22.61 -8.37
N ALA A 367 14.59 -21.75 -7.50
CA ALA A 367 14.80 -22.02 -6.09
C ALA A 367 14.32 -20.82 -5.26
N VAL A 368 14.07 -21.05 -3.97
CA VAL A 368 13.62 -20.01 -3.04
C VAL A 368 14.79 -19.61 -2.12
N PRO A 369 15.58 -18.58 -2.49
CA PRO A 369 16.51 -17.94 -1.58
C PRO A 369 15.76 -17.08 -0.55
N GLU A 370 16.42 -16.81 0.56
CA GLU A 370 15.94 -15.81 1.53
C GLU A 370 16.37 -14.42 1.04
N LEU A 371 15.40 -13.63 0.57
CA LEU A 371 15.62 -12.27 0.10
C LEU A 371 14.89 -11.26 0.99
N ILE A 372 15.34 -10.02 0.92
CA ILE A 372 14.74 -8.88 1.60
C ILE A 372 14.25 -7.88 0.56
N SER A 373 13.05 -7.35 0.78
CA SER A 373 12.44 -6.39 -0.13
C SER A 373 13.21 -5.06 -0.17
N ASP A 374 13.45 -4.58 -1.39
CA ASP A 374 13.77 -3.18 -1.66
C ASP A 374 12.47 -2.36 -1.58
N GLN A 375 12.58 -1.14 -1.04
CA GLN A 375 11.45 -0.24 -0.85
C GLN A 375 11.80 1.13 -1.42
N ARG A 376 10.93 1.64 -2.28
CA ARG A 376 11.07 2.94 -2.94
C ARG A 376 9.77 3.70 -2.81
N ALA A 377 9.83 5.02 -2.93
CA ALA A 377 8.61 5.80 -3.01
C ALA A 377 8.72 6.95 -4.00
N ILE A 378 7.59 7.28 -4.63
CA ILE A 378 7.44 8.46 -5.47
C ILE A 378 6.52 9.40 -4.70
N LEU A 379 7.03 10.57 -4.33
CA LEU A 379 6.25 11.53 -3.56
C LEU A 379 5.19 12.23 -4.41
N VAL A 380 4.04 12.44 -3.81
CA VAL A 380 2.89 13.11 -4.43
C VAL A 380 2.89 14.55 -3.95
N MET A 381 3.50 15.43 -4.73
CA MET A 381 3.49 16.88 -4.54
C MET A 381 2.37 17.50 -5.39
N PRO A 382 1.93 18.74 -5.11
CA PRO A 382 0.92 19.42 -5.93
C PRO A 382 1.24 19.37 -7.44
N GLU A 383 2.50 19.53 -7.79
CA GLU A 383 3.01 19.51 -9.16
C GLU A 383 3.23 18.11 -9.76
N SER A 384 3.44 17.07 -8.94
CA SER A 384 3.73 15.69 -9.40
C SER A 384 2.52 14.75 -9.30
N ARG A 385 1.38 15.25 -8.81
CA ARG A 385 0.14 14.48 -8.67
C ARG A 385 -0.43 14.10 -10.04
N SER A 386 -0.57 12.80 -10.27
CA SER A 386 -1.10 12.24 -11.51
C SER A 386 -1.89 10.97 -11.22
N GLN A 387 -2.76 10.56 -12.15
CA GLN A 387 -3.34 9.20 -12.11
C GLN A 387 -2.40 8.16 -12.72
N SER A 388 -1.48 8.57 -13.59
CA SER A 388 -0.56 7.67 -14.28
C SER A 388 0.89 7.96 -13.89
N TYR A 389 1.60 6.91 -13.49
CA TYR A 389 3.01 6.95 -13.14
C TYR A 389 3.78 5.96 -14.01
N ALA A 390 4.90 6.40 -14.56
CA ALA A 390 5.82 5.57 -15.32
C ALA A 390 7.23 5.76 -14.77
N PHE A 391 7.89 4.66 -14.42
CA PHE A 391 9.24 4.67 -13.88
C PHE A 391 9.99 3.39 -14.28
N VAL A 392 11.30 3.37 -14.12
CA VAL A 392 12.13 2.20 -14.43
C VAL A 392 12.80 1.74 -13.15
N MET A 393 12.68 0.45 -12.86
CA MET A 393 13.41 -0.19 -11.79
C MET A 393 14.83 -0.50 -12.29
N GLU A 394 15.85 0.07 -11.64
CA GLU A 394 17.26 -0.21 -11.99
C GLU A 394 17.62 -1.69 -11.76
N ASP A 395 17.08 -2.28 -10.68
CA ASP A 395 17.12 -3.71 -10.43
C ASP A 395 15.79 -4.32 -10.87
N ILE A 396 15.83 -5.20 -11.88
CA ILE A 396 14.62 -5.85 -12.39
C ILE A 396 13.97 -6.68 -11.26
N PRO A 397 12.70 -6.41 -10.90
CA PRO A 397 12.01 -7.16 -9.86
C PRO A 397 11.94 -8.65 -10.17
N VAL A 398 12.14 -9.48 -9.14
CA VAL A 398 11.79 -10.90 -9.22
C VAL A 398 10.29 -11.02 -9.47
N ARG A 399 9.90 -11.88 -10.40
CA ARG A 399 8.51 -12.07 -10.81
C ARG A 399 7.61 -12.42 -9.62
N ARG A 400 6.39 -11.88 -9.59
CA ARG A 400 5.38 -12.06 -8.53
C ARG A 400 5.73 -11.38 -7.20
N THR A 401 6.79 -10.58 -7.15
CA THR A 401 7.24 -9.95 -5.90
C THR A 401 6.96 -8.46 -5.81
N MET A 402 6.62 -7.83 -6.94
CA MET A 402 6.37 -6.40 -6.97
C MET A 402 4.98 -6.06 -6.39
N SER A 403 4.95 -5.01 -5.56
CA SER A 403 3.72 -4.37 -5.12
C SER A 403 3.85 -2.86 -5.16
N VAL A 404 2.75 -2.18 -5.50
CA VAL A 404 2.66 -0.72 -5.55
C VAL A 404 1.50 -0.30 -4.66
N SER A 405 1.78 0.48 -3.63
CA SER A 405 0.79 1.01 -2.71
C SER A 405 0.64 2.51 -2.92
N TYR A 406 -0.59 3.03 -2.90
CA TYR A 406 -0.84 4.46 -2.98
C TYR A 406 -1.98 4.87 -2.03
N LEU A 407 -1.94 6.11 -1.56
CA LEU A 407 -2.98 6.69 -0.72
C LEU A 407 -3.90 7.56 -1.57
N ALA A 408 -5.20 7.35 -1.49
CA ALA A 408 -6.20 8.26 -2.05
C ALA A 408 -7.40 8.39 -1.10
N GLN A 409 -7.85 9.62 -0.87
CA GLN A 409 -8.94 9.96 0.05
C GLN A 409 -8.74 9.36 1.45
N GLY A 410 -7.49 9.36 1.95
CA GLY A 410 -7.13 8.81 3.27
C GLY A 410 -7.11 7.28 3.35
N ARG A 411 -7.23 6.56 2.22
CA ARG A 411 -7.21 5.09 2.18
C ARG A 411 -6.05 4.55 1.33
N TRP A 412 -5.36 3.54 1.84
CA TRP A 412 -4.31 2.82 1.12
C TRP A 412 -4.90 1.76 0.18
N TYR A 413 -4.48 1.82 -1.08
CA TYR A 413 -4.74 0.83 -2.11
C TYR A 413 -3.43 0.12 -2.48
N VAL A 414 -3.49 -1.17 -2.78
CA VAL A 414 -2.31 -1.97 -3.14
C VAL A 414 -2.56 -2.73 -4.43
N LEU A 415 -1.66 -2.57 -5.39
CA LEU A 415 -1.57 -3.33 -6.62
C LEU A 415 -0.47 -4.37 -6.48
N ARG A 416 -0.74 -5.61 -6.87
CA ARG A 416 0.23 -6.71 -6.80
C ARG A 416 0.51 -7.30 -8.16
N ASP A 417 1.73 -7.74 -8.31
CA ASP A 417 2.22 -8.46 -9.48
C ASP A 417 1.81 -9.94 -9.42
N ASP A 418 1.20 -10.43 -10.51
CA ASP A 418 0.81 -11.83 -10.65
C ASP A 418 1.92 -12.73 -11.24
N GLY A 419 3.07 -12.16 -11.63
CA GLY A 419 4.19 -12.87 -12.25
C GLY A 419 4.15 -12.91 -13.77
N SER A 420 3.06 -12.46 -14.40
CA SER A 420 2.91 -12.30 -15.85
C SER A 420 3.31 -10.92 -16.36
N GLY A 421 3.69 -10.01 -15.45
CA GLY A 421 3.95 -8.61 -15.76
C GLY A 421 2.72 -7.73 -15.63
N LYS A 422 1.62 -8.24 -15.07
CA LYS A 422 0.42 -7.47 -14.77
C LYS A 422 0.40 -7.10 -13.29
N LEU A 423 0.24 -5.80 -13.02
CA LEU A 423 -0.07 -5.27 -11.69
C LEU A 423 -1.58 -5.04 -11.61
N ALA A 424 -2.22 -5.57 -10.58
CA ALA A 424 -3.64 -5.36 -10.36
C ALA A 424 -3.97 -5.26 -8.87
N GLY A 425 -4.97 -4.42 -8.56
CA GLY A 425 -5.62 -4.45 -7.26
C GLY A 425 -6.55 -5.65 -7.13
N ALA A 426 -7.16 -5.81 -5.95
CA ALA A 426 -8.24 -6.78 -5.76
C ALA A 426 -9.41 -6.56 -6.75
N ASP A 427 -9.61 -5.31 -7.19
CA ASP A 427 -10.46 -4.93 -8.32
C ASP A 427 -9.66 -4.05 -9.29
N SER A 428 -10.00 -4.13 -10.57
CA SER A 428 -9.54 -3.20 -11.61
C SER A 428 -9.80 -1.71 -11.30
N ALA A 429 -10.86 -1.40 -10.55
CA ALA A 429 -11.20 -0.05 -10.13
C ALA A 429 -10.19 0.56 -9.16
N TYR A 430 -9.35 -0.25 -8.51
CA TYR A 430 -8.26 0.24 -7.65
C TYR A 430 -7.01 0.60 -8.44
N GLY A 431 -7.00 0.34 -9.75
CA GLY A 431 -5.87 0.61 -10.61
C GLY A 431 -5.31 -0.66 -11.23
N VAL A 432 -4.59 -0.42 -12.32
CA VAL A 432 -3.97 -1.46 -13.14
C VAL A 432 -2.61 -0.97 -13.58
N GLY A 433 -1.70 -1.89 -13.79
CA GLY A 433 -0.38 -1.57 -14.29
C GLY A 433 0.30 -2.74 -14.96
N THR A 434 1.49 -2.47 -15.47
CA THR A 434 2.35 -3.47 -16.08
C THR A 434 3.78 -3.30 -15.60
N VAL A 435 4.48 -4.42 -15.46
CA VAL A 435 5.93 -4.48 -15.24
C VAL A 435 6.56 -5.29 -16.37
N ASN A 436 7.57 -4.72 -17.00
CA ASN A 436 8.36 -5.40 -18.01
C ASN A 436 9.62 -6.00 -17.36
N TYR A 437 9.66 -7.32 -17.21
CA TYR A 437 10.82 -8.02 -16.62
C TYR A 437 12.05 -8.10 -17.52
N THR A 438 12.02 -7.52 -18.74
CA THR A 438 13.20 -7.40 -19.59
C THR A 438 13.88 -6.06 -19.38
N THR A 439 13.10 -4.98 -19.23
CA THR A 439 13.62 -3.61 -19.13
C THR A 439 13.52 -3.00 -17.73
N GLY A 440 12.81 -3.64 -16.80
CA GLY A 440 12.48 -3.07 -15.48
C GLY A 440 11.44 -1.93 -15.55
N SER A 441 10.87 -1.64 -16.72
CA SER A 441 9.91 -0.54 -16.88
C SER A 441 8.58 -0.88 -16.22
N VAL A 442 8.03 0.06 -15.46
CA VAL A 442 6.76 -0.05 -14.77
C VAL A 442 5.87 1.11 -15.18
N VAL A 443 4.65 0.79 -15.59
CA VAL A 443 3.60 1.78 -15.85
C VAL A 443 2.39 1.40 -15.03
N VAL A 444 1.89 2.34 -14.25
CA VAL A 444 0.72 2.14 -13.38
C VAL A 444 -0.27 3.28 -13.57
N THR A 445 -1.55 2.92 -13.68
CA THR A 445 -2.68 3.83 -13.65
C THR A 445 -3.49 3.55 -12.39
N LEU A 446 -3.54 4.53 -11.49
CA LEU A 446 -4.22 4.44 -10.20
C LEU A 446 -5.74 4.60 -10.38
N GLY A 447 -6.51 3.97 -9.50
CA GLY A 447 -7.98 4.06 -9.53
C GLY A 447 -8.54 5.44 -9.13
N ALA A 448 -7.76 6.24 -8.41
CA ALA A 448 -8.10 7.58 -7.96
C ALA A 448 -6.85 8.47 -7.92
N LEU A 449 -7.04 9.79 -7.93
CA LEU A 449 -5.94 10.73 -7.75
C LEU A 449 -5.34 10.56 -6.34
N PRO A 450 -4.03 10.33 -6.21
CA PRO A 450 -3.41 10.11 -4.91
C PRO A 450 -3.36 11.41 -4.10
N ASP A 451 -3.32 11.32 -2.79
CA ASP A 451 -3.38 12.49 -1.90
C ASP A 451 -2.06 13.27 -1.90
N VAL A 452 -2.13 14.60 -1.96
CA VAL A 452 -0.95 15.47 -1.89
C VAL A 452 -0.30 15.38 -0.51
N GLY A 453 1.03 15.23 -0.47
CA GLY A 453 1.79 14.96 0.75
C GLY A 453 2.00 13.46 1.02
N SER A 454 1.33 12.58 0.28
CA SER A 454 1.51 11.13 0.36
C SER A 454 2.62 10.62 -0.59
N ALA A 455 2.73 9.30 -0.74
CA ALA A 455 3.65 8.68 -1.67
C ALA A 455 3.10 7.41 -2.33
N ILE A 456 3.56 7.13 -3.55
CA ILE A 456 3.42 5.84 -4.21
C ILE A 456 4.56 4.96 -3.72
N VAL A 457 4.27 4.02 -2.83
CA VAL A 457 5.25 3.12 -2.23
C VAL A 457 5.39 1.85 -3.08
N VAL A 458 6.58 1.61 -3.60
CA VAL A 458 6.92 0.45 -4.41
C VAL A 458 7.77 -0.50 -3.60
N GLN A 459 7.39 -1.77 -3.57
CA GLN A 459 8.15 -2.83 -2.89
C GLN A 459 8.40 -3.96 -3.87
N SER A 460 9.64 -4.46 -3.93
CA SER A 460 10.02 -5.58 -4.80
C SER A 460 11.27 -6.28 -4.28
N PHE A 461 11.55 -7.48 -4.76
CA PHE A 461 12.79 -8.20 -4.45
C PHE A 461 13.71 -8.22 -5.67
N SER A 462 15.02 -8.23 -5.45
CA SER A 462 16.03 -8.24 -6.51
C SER A 462 16.82 -9.55 -6.49
N GLU A 463 16.90 -10.23 -7.64
CA GLU A 463 17.75 -11.43 -7.81
C GLU A 463 19.24 -11.09 -7.94
N ALA A 464 19.60 -9.80 -8.03
CA ALA A 464 20.97 -9.36 -8.20
C ALA A 464 21.88 -9.73 -7.02
N THR A 465 21.30 -10.11 -5.88
CA THR A 465 22.02 -10.61 -4.72
C THR A 465 22.39 -12.11 -4.78
N THR A 466 21.96 -12.82 -5.83
CA THR A 466 22.15 -14.27 -6.00
C THR A 466 22.97 -14.61 -7.24
N VAL A 467 23.57 -15.81 -7.27
CA VAL A 467 24.32 -16.30 -8.44
C VAL A 467 23.74 -17.63 -8.92
N ALA A 468 23.42 -17.73 -10.20
CA ALA A 468 22.98 -18.99 -10.81
C ALA A 468 24.18 -19.92 -11.02
N ALA A 469 24.11 -21.12 -10.43
CA ALA A 469 25.09 -22.17 -10.63
C ALA A 469 24.80 -22.92 -11.93
N SER A 470 25.56 -22.62 -12.98
CA SER A 470 25.45 -23.30 -14.28
C SER A 470 26.61 -24.29 -14.50
N ASN A 471 26.55 -25.07 -15.57
CA ASN A 471 27.62 -26.02 -15.93
C ASN A 471 29.02 -25.38 -15.99
N THR A 472 29.12 -24.08 -16.28
CA THR A 472 30.42 -23.38 -16.35
C THR A 472 31.09 -23.20 -14.99
N LEU A 473 30.35 -23.35 -13.89
CA LEU A 473 30.87 -23.25 -12.52
C LEU A 473 31.22 -24.61 -11.90
N LEU A 474 30.95 -25.71 -12.61
CA LEU A 474 31.33 -27.04 -12.13
C LEU A 474 32.84 -27.22 -12.20
N LEU A 475 33.40 -27.67 -11.07
CA LEU A 475 34.80 -28.06 -10.97
C LEU A 475 35.01 -29.47 -11.55
N SER A 476 36.27 -29.93 -11.55
CA SER A 476 36.65 -31.25 -12.07
C SER A 476 36.22 -31.50 -13.53
N GLY A 477 36.16 -30.44 -14.34
CA GLY A 477 35.77 -30.52 -15.75
C GLY A 477 34.29 -30.87 -15.97
N GLY A 478 33.42 -30.62 -14.99
CA GLY A 478 32.00 -30.96 -15.09
C GLY A 478 31.74 -32.47 -15.01
N ARG A 479 32.58 -33.21 -14.30
CA ARG A 479 32.47 -34.67 -14.15
C ARG A 479 32.34 -35.07 -12.68
N ALA A 480 31.53 -36.10 -12.41
CA ALA A 480 31.50 -36.75 -11.11
C ALA A 480 32.87 -37.39 -10.80
N PHE A 481 33.41 -37.14 -9.61
CA PHE A 481 34.73 -37.63 -9.20
C PHE A 481 34.69 -38.25 -7.80
N VAL A 482 35.64 -39.12 -7.49
CA VAL A 482 35.85 -39.64 -6.14
C VAL A 482 37.24 -39.19 -5.64
N PRO A 483 37.31 -38.51 -4.48
CA PRO A 483 38.58 -38.24 -3.82
C PRO A 483 39.01 -39.46 -2.99
N ILE A 484 40.25 -39.89 -3.14
CA ILE A 484 40.82 -41.01 -2.38
C ILE A 484 42.19 -40.60 -1.84
N ASN A 485 42.44 -40.82 -0.56
CA ASN A 485 43.74 -40.57 0.06
C ASN A 485 44.57 -41.84 0.23
N THR A 486 45.89 -41.71 0.44
CA THR A 486 46.80 -42.86 0.63
C THR A 486 46.54 -43.66 1.90
N SER A 487 45.67 -43.19 2.80
CA SER A 487 45.19 -43.96 3.96
C SER A 487 44.03 -44.89 3.60
N GLY A 488 43.63 -44.95 2.34
CA GLY A 488 42.55 -45.81 1.86
C GLY A 488 41.14 -45.27 2.13
N GLN A 489 41.01 -43.97 2.41
CA GLN A 489 39.72 -43.34 2.70
C GLN A 489 39.22 -42.54 1.50
N VAL A 490 37.91 -42.59 1.25
CA VAL A 490 37.23 -41.71 0.29
C VAL A 490 37.11 -40.32 0.93
N SER A 491 38.17 -39.52 0.79
CA SER A 491 38.30 -38.22 1.44
C SER A 491 39.27 -37.32 0.68
N GLU A 492 39.04 -36.01 0.75
CA GLU A 492 40.02 -35.01 0.36
C GLU A 492 41.01 -34.67 1.48
N GLU A 493 40.78 -35.22 2.68
CA GLU A 493 41.71 -35.12 3.79
C GLU A 493 43.02 -35.81 3.47
N LYS A 494 44.08 -35.24 4.02
CA LYS A 494 45.44 -35.71 3.85
C LYS A 494 45.59 -37.19 4.24
N GLY A 495 46.27 -37.96 3.40
CA GLY A 495 46.66 -39.34 3.67
C GLY A 495 47.95 -39.47 4.48
N GLU A 496 48.23 -40.69 4.94
CA GLU A 496 49.40 -41.02 5.77
C GLU A 496 50.76 -40.85 5.05
N LYS A 497 50.76 -40.93 3.72
CA LYS A 497 51.96 -40.91 2.88
C LYS A 497 51.80 -39.89 1.76
N ALA A 498 52.88 -39.21 1.39
CA ALA A 498 52.90 -38.45 0.15
C ALA A 498 53.09 -39.41 -1.04
N ILE A 499 52.79 -38.96 -2.26
CA ILE A 499 52.89 -39.73 -3.51
C ILE A 499 54.07 -39.20 -4.34
N GLY A 500 54.85 -40.09 -4.94
CA GLY A 500 55.89 -39.76 -5.92
C GLY A 500 55.31 -39.25 -7.24
N ILE A 501 56.00 -38.29 -7.86
CA ILE A 501 55.59 -37.72 -9.15
C ILE A 501 55.60 -38.80 -10.22
N GLY A 502 54.50 -38.99 -10.94
CA GLY A 502 54.32 -40.04 -11.96
C GLY A 502 54.04 -41.42 -11.37
N GLY A 503 53.94 -41.54 -10.04
CA GLY A 503 53.96 -42.82 -9.33
C GLY A 503 52.61 -43.44 -9.03
N VAL A 504 51.51 -42.98 -9.65
CA VAL A 504 50.15 -43.50 -9.37
C VAL A 504 49.61 -44.32 -10.53
N ILE A 505 49.16 -45.54 -10.22
CA ILE A 505 48.35 -46.37 -11.10
C ILE A 505 47.09 -46.78 -10.34
N VAL A 506 45.92 -46.47 -10.88
CA VAL A 506 44.64 -46.87 -10.32
C VAL A 506 44.02 -47.92 -11.22
N LYS A 507 43.66 -49.07 -10.64
CA LYS A 507 43.04 -50.21 -11.33
C LYS A 507 41.69 -50.54 -10.71
N TRP A 508 40.71 -50.85 -11.55
CA TRP A 508 39.41 -51.36 -11.11
C TRP A 508 38.87 -52.33 -12.14
N ASP A 509 37.96 -53.21 -11.73
CA ASP A 509 37.30 -54.16 -12.64
C ASP A 509 35.87 -53.71 -12.93
N TYR A 510 35.59 -53.41 -14.19
CA TYR A 510 34.24 -53.16 -14.69
C TYR A 510 34.19 -53.37 -16.20
N GLY A 511 33.60 -54.50 -16.62
CA GLY A 511 33.61 -54.92 -18.03
C GLY A 511 35.01 -55.25 -18.54
N GLY A 512 35.89 -55.73 -17.65
CA GLY A 512 37.33 -55.94 -17.88
C GLY A 512 38.17 -55.03 -16.99
N LEU A 513 39.47 -55.35 -16.88
CA LEU A 513 40.43 -54.54 -16.11
C LEU A 513 40.57 -53.16 -16.74
N LYS A 514 40.27 -52.13 -15.95
CA LYS A 514 40.43 -50.72 -16.29
C LYS A 514 41.63 -50.13 -15.55
N GLN A 515 42.33 -49.20 -16.19
CA GLN A 515 43.50 -48.57 -15.60
C GLN A 515 43.58 -47.07 -15.91
N ALA A 516 43.92 -46.28 -14.89
CA ALA A 516 44.35 -44.90 -15.04
C ALA A 516 45.75 -44.71 -14.47
N THR A 517 46.57 -43.90 -15.14
CA THR A 517 47.98 -43.67 -14.77
C THR A 517 48.25 -42.17 -14.70
N ASP A 518 49.06 -41.79 -13.71
CA ASP A 518 49.55 -40.43 -13.54
C ASP A 518 50.54 -40.04 -14.65
N ASP A 519 50.36 -38.87 -15.24
CA ASP A 519 51.20 -38.33 -16.31
C ASP A 519 52.49 -37.65 -15.82
N GLY A 520 52.68 -37.55 -14.50
CA GLY A 520 53.82 -36.86 -13.87
C GLY A 520 53.67 -35.34 -13.85
N ALA A 521 52.56 -34.80 -14.35
CA ALA A 521 52.15 -33.40 -14.22
C ALA A 521 50.96 -33.26 -13.24
N GLY A 522 50.59 -34.34 -12.56
CA GLY A 522 49.50 -34.37 -11.60
C GLY A 522 48.12 -34.59 -12.24
N ASN A 523 48.05 -35.11 -13.47
CA ASN A 523 46.79 -35.53 -14.10
C ASN A 523 46.73 -37.05 -14.25
N LEU A 524 45.52 -37.61 -14.13
CA LEU A 524 45.27 -39.02 -14.44
C LEU A 524 44.80 -39.16 -15.89
N THR A 525 45.40 -40.11 -16.60
CA THR A 525 45.07 -40.45 -18.01
C THR A 525 44.76 -41.95 -18.15
N GLY A 526 44.10 -42.35 -19.24
CA GLY A 526 43.69 -43.75 -19.48
C GLY A 526 42.17 -43.93 -19.39
N ASP A 527 41.71 -44.96 -18.68
CA ASP A 527 40.29 -45.26 -18.47
C ASP A 527 39.59 -44.31 -17.48
N ALA A 528 40.33 -43.38 -16.88
CA ALA A 528 39.80 -42.29 -16.08
C ALA A 528 40.52 -40.98 -16.40
N THR A 529 39.89 -39.89 -15.99
CA THR A 529 40.48 -38.55 -15.90
C THR A 529 40.57 -38.15 -14.44
N GLY A 530 41.40 -37.17 -14.09
CA GLY A 530 41.52 -36.76 -12.69
C GLY A 530 42.77 -35.96 -12.39
N THR A 531 42.98 -35.69 -11.12
CA THR A 531 44.18 -34.97 -10.64
C THR A 531 44.79 -35.67 -9.44
N VAL A 532 46.10 -35.61 -9.31
CA VAL A 532 46.88 -36.12 -8.17
C VAL A 532 47.43 -34.93 -7.36
N ASP A 533 47.22 -34.98 -6.05
CA ASP A 533 47.84 -34.08 -5.07
C ASP A 533 48.95 -34.86 -4.34
N TYR A 534 50.17 -34.74 -4.89
CA TYR A 534 51.34 -35.52 -4.46
C TYR A 534 51.64 -35.37 -2.97
N SER A 535 51.61 -34.15 -2.44
CA SER A 535 52.05 -33.85 -1.08
C SER A 535 51.03 -34.26 0.00
N HIS A 536 49.74 -34.29 -0.33
CA HIS A 536 48.67 -34.79 0.53
C HIS A 536 48.38 -36.27 0.36
N GLY A 537 48.93 -36.90 -0.68
CA GLY A 537 48.59 -38.26 -1.04
C GLY A 537 47.11 -38.40 -1.39
N VAL A 538 46.52 -37.43 -2.10
CA VAL A 538 45.09 -37.45 -2.47
C VAL A 538 44.96 -37.47 -3.98
N LEU A 539 44.19 -38.41 -4.52
CA LEU A 539 43.81 -38.44 -5.93
C LEU A 539 42.31 -38.15 -6.08
N ARG A 540 41.96 -37.35 -7.09
CA ARG A 540 40.57 -37.10 -7.50
C ARG A 540 40.39 -37.80 -8.83
N ILE A 541 39.72 -38.94 -8.85
CA ILE A 541 39.55 -39.78 -10.05
C ILE A 541 38.10 -39.75 -10.55
N SER A 542 37.94 -39.64 -11.86
CA SER A 542 36.67 -39.67 -12.58
C SER A 542 36.77 -40.68 -13.73
N PRO A 543 36.32 -41.94 -13.52
CA PRO A 543 36.30 -42.97 -14.57
C PRO A 543 35.55 -42.51 -15.81
N ASN A 544 36.02 -42.85 -17.01
CA ASN A 544 35.35 -42.49 -18.26
C ASN A 544 33.96 -43.12 -18.39
N VAL A 545 33.74 -44.22 -17.67
CA VAL A 545 32.48 -44.92 -17.48
C VAL A 545 32.32 -45.23 -15.99
N LEU A 546 31.21 -44.82 -15.38
CA LEU A 546 30.96 -45.00 -13.95
C LEU A 546 30.78 -46.48 -13.59
N PRO A 547 31.63 -47.08 -12.74
CA PRO A 547 31.42 -48.44 -12.24
C PRO A 547 30.33 -48.45 -11.14
N PRO A 548 29.73 -49.60 -10.81
CA PRO A 548 28.70 -49.70 -9.78
C PRO A 548 29.22 -49.35 -8.38
N ALA A 549 28.32 -48.91 -7.50
CA ALA A 549 28.64 -48.69 -6.09
C ALA A 549 29.21 -49.96 -5.46
N GLY A 550 30.27 -49.82 -4.66
CA GLY A 550 30.99 -50.92 -4.06
C GLY A 550 32.16 -51.46 -4.91
N THR A 551 32.44 -50.88 -6.07
CA THR A 551 33.60 -51.28 -6.88
C THR A 551 34.90 -50.98 -6.12
N MET A 552 35.81 -51.97 -6.12
CA MET A 552 37.13 -51.84 -5.51
C MET A 552 38.10 -51.16 -6.46
N PHE A 553 38.70 -50.08 -6.00
CA PHE A 553 39.79 -49.37 -6.68
C PHE A 553 41.09 -49.78 -5.99
N LEU A 554 41.96 -50.46 -6.73
CA LEU A 554 43.32 -50.74 -6.32
C LEU A 554 44.19 -49.57 -6.76
N ILE A 555 44.78 -48.88 -5.80
CA ILE A 555 45.70 -47.77 -6.05
C ILE A 555 47.09 -48.27 -5.71
N ASP A 556 47.90 -48.43 -6.75
CA ASP A 556 49.34 -48.62 -6.64
C ASP A 556 49.96 -47.22 -6.69
N ALA A 557 50.52 -46.75 -5.58
CA ALA A 557 51.15 -45.45 -5.46
C ALA A 557 52.59 -45.60 -4.96
N ASP A 558 53.51 -44.85 -5.54
CA ASP A 558 54.86 -44.73 -5.02
C ASP A 558 54.84 -43.84 -3.76
N GLY A 559 54.60 -44.45 -2.60
CA GLY A 559 54.47 -43.79 -1.32
C GLY A 559 55.80 -43.27 -0.79
N LYS A 560 55.77 -42.05 -0.23
CA LYS A 560 56.89 -41.40 0.45
C LYS A 560 56.58 -41.25 1.93
N ALA A 561 57.50 -41.67 2.79
CA ALA A 561 57.36 -41.51 4.24
C ALA A 561 57.37 -40.01 4.55
N GLN A 562 56.31 -39.53 5.19
CA GLN A 562 56.12 -38.11 5.42
C GLN A 562 56.65 -37.72 6.80
N ARG A 563 57.44 -36.65 6.84
CA ARG A 563 57.94 -36.00 8.05
C ARG A 563 57.25 -34.65 8.20
N SER A 564 57.36 -34.05 9.38
CA SER A 564 56.77 -32.75 9.68
C SER A 564 57.73 -31.86 10.44
N ALA A 565 57.69 -30.57 10.16
CA ALA A 565 58.34 -29.52 10.93
C ALA A 565 57.30 -28.50 11.39
N ALA A 566 57.31 -28.19 12.68
CA ALA A 566 56.45 -27.17 13.26
C ALA A 566 57.14 -25.80 13.19
N SER A 567 56.34 -24.74 13.04
CA SER A 567 56.80 -23.35 13.12
C SER A 567 57.93 -22.99 12.13
N VAL A 568 57.90 -23.57 10.93
CA VAL A 568 58.86 -23.23 9.86
C VAL A 568 58.59 -21.80 9.39
N SER A 569 59.60 -20.93 9.44
CA SER A 569 59.48 -19.55 8.94
C SER A 569 59.07 -19.55 7.46
N LEU A 570 58.15 -18.69 7.07
CA LEU A 570 57.74 -18.57 5.67
C LEU A 570 58.71 -17.72 4.85
N SER A 571 59.60 -16.99 5.51
CA SER A 571 60.72 -16.29 4.87
C SER A 571 62.02 -16.96 5.31
N ASN A 572 62.74 -17.55 4.36
CA ASN A 572 64.00 -18.26 4.56
C ASN A 572 63.94 -19.35 5.64
N GLY A 573 62.87 -20.15 5.66
CA GLY A 573 62.63 -21.17 6.68
C GLY A 573 63.30 -22.50 6.36
N PHE A 574 64.00 -23.06 7.34
CA PHE A 574 64.59 -24.39 7.23
C PHE A 574 63.61 -25.48 7.70
N LEU A 575 63.40 -26.51 6.89
CA LEU A 575 62.52 -27.65 7.20
C LEU A 575 63.09 -28.60 8.27
N GLY A 576 64.31 -28.37 8.75
CA GLY A 576 64.98 -29.20 9.76
C GLY A 576 65.81 -30.35 9.17
N GLU A 577 65.78 -30.54 7.86
CA GLU A 577 66.48 -31.59 7.13
C GLU A 577 66.99 -31.10 5.76
N THR A 578 68.00 -31.78 5.21
CA THR A 578 68.57 -31.52 3.87
C THR A 578 68.25 -32.68 2.93
N ASN A 579 68.43 -32.51 1.61
CA ASN A 579 68.05 -33.50 0.59
C ASN A 579 66.56 -33.83 0.63
N ILE A 580 65.74 -32.78 0.58
CA ILE A 580 64.28 -32.91 0.49
C ILE A 580 63.93 -33.52 -0.87
N GLU A 581 63.09 -34.54 -0.84
CA GLU A 581 62.64 -35.23 -2.03
C GLU A 581 61.72 -34.32 -2.85
N PRO A 582 61.95 -34.15 -4.17
CA PRO A 582 61.12 -33.29 -5.02
C PRO A 582 59.63 -33.65 -5.00
N GLY A 583 58.78 -32.63 -4.96
CA GLY A 583 57.31 -32.74 -4.93
C GLY A 583 56.73 -33.11 -3.57
N SER A 584 57.56 -33.25 -2.53
CA SER A 584 57.11 -33.75 -1.22
C SER A 584 56.67 -32.67 -0.23
N VAL A 585 57.01 -31.40 -0.48
CA VAL A 585 56.75 -30.31 0.46
C VAL A 585 55.31 -29.81 0.38
N SER A 586 54.66 -29.69 1.53
CA SER A 586 53.38 -28.97 1.66
C SER A 586 53.11 -28.39 3.04
N PHE A 587 52.22 -27.40 3.08
CA PHE A 587 51.69 -26.84 4.31
C PHE A 587 50.40 -26.08 4.02
N TYR A 588 49.68 -25.77 5.09
CA TYR A 588 48.58 -24.83 5.04
C TYR A 588 49.09 -23.41 5.30
N LEU A 589 48.75 -22.52 4.38
CA LEU A 589 49.01 -21.10 4.47
C LEU A 589 47.69 -20.39 4.77
N SER A 590 47.61 -19.72 5.92
CA SER A 590 46.50 -18.81 6.16
C SER A 590 46.73 -17.61 5.26
N VAL A 591 45.78 -17.31 4.39
CA VAL A 591 45.85 -16.19 3.46
C VAL A 591 44.63 -15.31 3.60
N THR A 592 44.83 -14.02 3.38
CA THR A 592 43.76 -13.07 3.18
C THR A 592 43.78 -12.63 1.71
N PHE A 593 42.74 -13.02 0.98
CA PHE A 593 42.48 -12.49 -0.36
C PHE A 593 41.85 -11.11 -0.19
N ASN A 594 42.54 -10.06 -0.65
CA ASN A 594 42.01 -8.71 -0.75
C ASN A 594 41.44 -8.50 -2.16
N TYR A 595 40.27 -7.89 -2.20
CA TYR A 595 39.53 -7.65 -3.42
C TYR A 595 39.57 -6.16 -3.71
N GLU A 596 40.05 -5.79 -4.90
CA GLU A 596 40.05 -4.41 -5.35
C GLU A 596 39.05 -4.23 -6.49
N ARG A 597 38.60 -2.98 -6.69
CA ARG A 597 37.74 -2.63 -7.81
C ARG A 597 38.61 -2.12 -8.95
N LEU A 598 38.35 -2.60 -10.17
CA LEU A 598 38.87 -1.99 -11.39
C LEU A 598 37.97 -0.80 -11.77
N GLY A 599 38.49 0.43 -11.76
CA GLY A 599 37.81 1.65 -12.25
C GLY A 599 37.54 2.75 -11.22
N SER A 600 37.23 3.96 -11.69
CA SER A 600 37.23 5.24 -10.95
C SER A 600 35.91 5.65 -10.25
N ASN A 601 34.87 4.81 -10.23
CA ASN A 601 33.60 5.17 -9.57
C ASN A 601 33.64 4.88 -8.05
N PRO A 602 32.95 5.67 -7.20
CA PRO A 602 32.95 5.53 -5.73
C PRO A 602 32.02 4.40 -5.22
N GLY A 603 32.25 3.17 -5.66
CA GLY A 603 31.53 1.97 -5.18
C GLY A 603 32.33 1.20 -4.12
N ARG A 604 31.65 0.54 -3.17
CA ARG A 604 32.29 -0.29 -2.12
C ARG A 604 31.86 -1.75 -2.28
N LEU A 605 32.80 -2.65 -2.01
CA LEU A 605 32.58 -4.08 -2.07
C LEU A 605 31.71 -4.57 -0.91
N THR A 606 30.88 -5.57 -1.19
CA THR A 606 30.06 -6.29 -0.20
C THR A 606 30.94 -7.01 0.83
N PHE A 607 32.12 -7.47 0.39
CA PHE A 607 33.23 -7.90 1.23
C PHE A 607 34.56 -7.46 0.59
N SER A 608 35.48 -6.90 1.37
CA SER A 608 36.77 -6.38 0.86
C SER A 608 37.92 -7.36 1.05
N ALA A 609 37.73 -8.36 1.91
CA ALA A 609 38.72 -9.39 2.18
C ALA A 609 38.03 -10.73 2.49
N ARG A 610 38.71 -11.84 2.18
CA ARG A 610 38.34 -13.19 2.59
C ARG A 610 39.57 -13.86 3.17
N SER A 611 39.52 -14.21 4.45
CA SER A 611 40.55 -15.05 5.06
C SER A 611 40.19 -16.52 4.89
N THR A 612 41.14 -17.31 4.43
CA THR A 612 40.98 -18.77 4.29
C THR A 612 42.33 -19.44 4.41
N SER A 613 42.32 -20.77 4.53
CA SER A 613 43.54 -21.56 4.51
C SER A 613 43.71 -22.15 3.12
N VAL A 614 44.83 -21.88 2.46
CA VAL A 614 45.18 -22.49 1.17
C VAL A 614 46.24 -23.56 1.37
N HIS A 615 46.12 -24.64 0.60
CA HIS A 615 47.10 -25.71 0.60
C HIS A 615 48.23 -25.37 -0.38
N VAL A 616 49.40 -25.07 0.16
CA VAL A 616 50.63 -24.84 -0.61
C VAL A 616 51.34 -26.18 -0.81
N LYS A 617 51.72 -26.46 -2.05
CA LYS A 617 52.41 -27.68 -2.48
C LYS A 617 53.58 -27.36 -3.40
N ASP A 618 54.61 -28.18 -3.31
CA ASP A 618 55.73 -28.19 -4.23
C ASP A 618 55.36 -28.88 -5.57
N ASN A 619 55.75 -28.26 -6.69
CA ASN A 619 55.52 -28.80 -8.03
C ASN A 619 56.62 -29.78 -8.51
N GLY A 620 57.64 -30.04 -7.70
CA GLY A 620 58.77 -30.91 -8.06
C GLY A 620 59.88 -30.23 -8.85
N GLN A 621 59.74 -28.94 -9.13
CA GLN A 621 60.72 -28.10 -9.82
C GLN A 621 61.25 -26.98 -8.91
N GLY A 622 61.03 -27.08 -7.60
CA GLY A 622 61.44 -26.09 -6.61
C GLY A 622 60.49 -24.90 -6.47
N VAL A 623 59.28 -24.96 -7.04
CA VAL A 623 58.27 -23.90 -6.94
C VAL A 623 57.14 -24.35 -6.02
N LEU A 624 56.84 -23.53 -5.02
CA LEU A 624 55.68 -23.68 -4.17
C LEU A 624 54.48 -23.00 -4.82
N SER A 625 53.34 -23.69 -4.86
CA SER A 625 52.10 -23.18 -5.44
C SER A 625 50.89 -23.68 -4.67
N PHE A 626 49.78 -22.95 -4.70
CA PHE A 626 48.49 -23.44 -4.21
C PHE A 626 47.45 -23.34 -5.32
N LYS A 627 46.35 -24.09 -5.20
CA LYS A 627 45.20 -23.88 -6.08
C LYS A 627 44.27 -22.84 -5.47
N ASP A 628 43.93 -21.83 -6.27
CA ASP A 628 42.95 -20.82 -5.90
C ASP A 628 41.59 -21.49 -5.61
N PRO A 629 41.03 -21.33 -4.39
CA PRO A 629 39.76 -21.94 -4.01
C PRO A 629 38.57 -21.55 -4.89
N GLY A 630 38.66 -20.42 -5.62
CA GLY A 630 37.58 -19.89 -6.45
C GLY A 630 37.43 -20.54 -7.82
N ASN A 631 38.55 -20.92 -8.45
CA ASN A 631 38.61 -21.28 -9.87
C ASN A 631 39.64 -22.40 -10.18
N ASN A 632 40.30 -22.93 -9.15
CA ASN A 632 41.24 -24.05 -9.22
C ASN A 632 42.51 -23.77 -10.05
N TYR A 633 42.81 -22.51 -10.39
CA TYR A 633 44.08 -22.11 -11.03
C TYR A 633 45.25 -22.22 -10.04
N ALA A 634 46.42 -22.62 -10.54
CA ALA A 634 47.64 -22.66 -9.75
C ALA A 634 48.20 -21.24 -9.56
N VAL A 635 48.41 -20.85 -8.31
CA VAL A 635 49.05 -19.60 -7.92
C VAL A 635 50.42 -19.96 -7.36
N ASN A 636 51.48 -19.55 -8.06
CA ASN A 636 52.84 -19.67 -7.55
C ASN A 636 53.00 -18.74 -6.35
N CYS A 637 53.54 -19.26 -5.26
CA CYS A 637 53.62 -18.54 -4.01
C CYS A 637 54.97 -18.57 -3.33
N GLY A 638 55.98 -19.17 -3.96
CA GLY A 638 57.30 -19.23 -3.40
C GLY A 638 58.17 -20.31 -4.02
N SER A 639 59.23 -20.68 -3.30
CA SER A 639 60.22 -21.67 -3.73
C SER A 639 60.66 -22.60 -2.60
N VAL A 640 61.13 -23.78 -2.97
CA VAL A 640 61.86 -24.71 -2.09
C VAL A 640 63.18 -25.09 -2.73
N ASP A 641 64.26 -25.07 -1.94
CA ASP A 641 65.55 -25.63 -2.32
C ASP A 641 65.71 -27.02 -1.70
N TYR A 642 65.78 -28.04 -2.55
CA TYR A 642 65.88 -29.44 -2.14
C TYR A 642 67.19 -29.78 -1.44
N ALA A 643 68.30 -29.17 -1.84
CA ALA A 643 69.60 -29.48 -1.26
C ALA A 643 69.70 -28.92 0.15
N SER A 644 69.30 -27.66 0.34
CA SER A 644 69.39 -26.96 1.63
C SER A 644 68.17 -27.15 2.54
N GLY A 645 67.03 -27.59 2.01
CA GLY A 645 65.78 -27.71 2.76
C GLY A 645 65.14 -26.38 3.15
N ILE A 646 65.49 -25.29 2.45
CA ILE A 646 65.00 -23.94 2.69
C ILE A 646 63.73 -23.69 1.87
N ILE A 647 62.70 -23.14 2.50
CA ILE A 647 61.48 -22.63 1.85
C ILE A 647 61.41 -21.10 1.93
N ASN A 648 60.84 -20.49 0.90
CA ASN A 648 60.51 -19.07 0.84
C ASN A 648 59.10 -18.92 0.27
N VAL A 649 58.26 -18.12 0.91
CA VAL A 649 56.91 -17.73 0.46
C VAL A 649 56.86 -16.23 0.27
N ASP A 650 56.29 -15.79 -0.85
CA ASP A 650 56.20 -14.37 -1.19
C ASP A 650 55.25 -13.64 -0.22
N SER A 651 55.63 -12.43 0.20
CA SER A 651 54.84 -11.62 1.15
C SER A 651 53.57 -11.00 0.54
N VAL A 652 53.52 -10.90 -0.79
CA VAL A 652 52.33 -10.51 -1.56
C VAL A 652 52.25 -11.39 -2.80
N LEU A 653 51.13 -12.09 -2.94
CA LEU A 653 50.87 -13.06 -3.99
C LEU A 653 49.93 -12.45 -5.01
N THR A 654 50.36 -12.41 -6.28
CA THR A 654 49.51 -11.93 -7.36
C THR A 654 48.63 -13.07 -7.85
N VAL A 655 47.31 -12.95 -7.66
CA VAL A 655 46.34 -13.92 -8.16
C VAL A 655 45.80 -13.36 -9.48
N LEU A 656 46.31 -13.88 -10.60
CA LEU A 656 45.89 -13.48 -11.95
C LEU A 656 44.53 -14.06 -12.36
N SER A 657 43.97 -14.95 -11.53
CA SER A 657 42.75 -15.69 -11.80
C SER A 657 41.52 -15.04 -11.16
N GLU A 658 40.43 -15.16 -11.89
CA GLU A 658 39.14 -14.55 -11.63
C GLU A 658 38.31 -15.39 -10.63
N ASP A 659 37.90 -14.85 -9.47
CA ASP A 659 36.95 -15.55 -8.57
C ASP A 659 35.50 -15.23 -8.93
N ILE A 660 34.58 -16.08 -8.48
CA ILE A 660 33.17 -15.70 -8.35
C ILE A 660 33.08 -14.64 -7.23
N ALA A 661 33.27 -13.39 -7.62
CA ALA A 661 32.96 -12.28 -6.75
C ALA A 661 31.45 -12.23 -6.55
N GLY A 662 31.02 -12.18 -5.29
CA GLY A 662 29.65 -11.86 -4.96
C GLY A 662 29.23 -10.51 -5.56
N PRO A 663 27.94 -10.20 -5.53
CA PRO A 663 27.42 -8.98 -6.11
C PRO A 663 28.03 -7.78 -5.39
N SER A 664 28.36 -6.70 -6.09
CA SER A 664 28.89 -5.47 -5.48
C SER A 664 27.91 -4.32 -5.64
N TYR A 665 27.90 -3.38 -4.70
CA TYR A 665 27.11 -2.16 -4.85
C TYR A 665 27.96 -0.99 -5.34
N VAL A 666 27.42 -0.23 -6.28
CA VAL A 666 27.94 1.09 -6.65
C VAL A 666 27.10 2.13 -5.91
N ILE A 667 27.73 3.16 -5.37
CA ILE A 667 27.04 4.36 -4.88
C ILE A 667 27.15 5.37 -6.02
N THR A 668 26.06 5.59 -6.79
CA THR A 668 26.02 6.60 -7.88
C THR A 668 25.03 7.71 -7.53
N ALA A 669 25.46 8.97 -7.61
CA ALA A 669 24.57 10.11 -7.40
C ALA A 669 23.69 10.25 -8.63
N GLN A 670 22.40 9.96 -8.50
CA GLN A 670 21.42 10.28 -9.53
C GLN A 670 20.89 11.70 -9.26
N PRO A 671 20.84 12.60 -10.26
CA PRO A 671 20.10 13.85 -10.13
C PRO A 671 18.60 13.53 -9.97
N ALA A 672 17.93 14.27 -9.09
CA ALA A 672 16.49 14.14 -8.88
C ALA A 672 15.73 14.30 -10.21
N VAL A 673 15.02 13.26 -10.66
CA VAL A 673 14.14 13.36 -11.83
C VAL A 673 12.71 13.61 -11.33
N GLY A 674 12.11 14.73 -11.75
CA GLY A 674 10.67 14.99 -11.72
C GLY A 674 9.95 14.69 -10.40
N GLY A 675 10.25 15.43 -9.33
CA GLY A 675 9.54 15.30 -8.05
C GLY A 675 10.03 14.17 -7.13
N SER A 676 11.19 13.57 -7.41
CA SER A 676 11.90 12.75 -6.42
C SER A 676 12.63 13.66 -5.42
N LEU A 677 12.36 13.55 -4.10
CA LEU A 677 13.17 14.24 -3.10
C LEU A 677 14.54 13.54 -3.00
N ALA A 678 15.60 14.34 -3.08
CA ALA A 678 16.99 13.93 -2.91
C ALA A 678 17.56 13.01 -4.01
N GLY A 679 18.81 13.26 -4.37
CA GLY A 679 19.58 12.31 -5.15
C GLY A 679 19.74 11.03 -4.33
N TYR A 680 18.98 10.00 -4.65
CA TYR A 680 19.20 8.70 -4.05
C TYR A 680 20.49 8.12 -4.62
N TRP A 681 21.39 7.72 -3.73
CA TRP A 681 22.51 6.87 -4.11
C TRP A 681 21.95 5.50 -4.41
N VAL A 682 21.83 5.15 -5.68
CA VAL A 682 21.34 3.82 -6.03
C VAL A 682 22.44 2.82 -5.76
N THR A 683 22.23 1.96 -4.77
CA THR A 683 22.95 0.69 -4.62
C THR A 683 22.50 -0.25 -5.72
N SER A 684 23.15 -0.15 -6.89
CA SER A 684 22.96 -1.14 -7.96
C SER A 684 23.83 -2.36 -7.67
N TRP A 685 23.18 -3.51 -7.53
CA TRP A 685 23.86 -4.79 -7.37
C TRP A 685 24.27 -5.28 -8.76
N ASN A 686 25.55 -5.12 -9.08
CA ASN A 686 26.04 -5.60 -10.35
C ASN A 686 26.43 -7.08 -10.21
N LYS A 687 25.86 -7.95 -11.07
CA LYS A 687 26.39 -9.29 -11.35
C LYS A 687 27.75 -9.08 -12.03
N LEU A 688 28.82 -8.99 -11.24
CA LEU A 688 30.14 -8.68 -11.79
C LEU A 688 30.92 -9.94 -12.11
N GLY A 689 31.59 -9.86 -13.26
CA GLY A 689 32.70 -10.72 -13.57
C GLY A 689 33.86 -10.52 -12.60
N SER A 690 34.76 -11.48 -12.71
CA SER A 690 36.16 -11.43 -12.40
C SER A 690 36.84 -10.13 -11.97
N ARG A 691 37.65 -10.22 -10.90
CA ARG A 691 38.47 -9.12 -10.39
C ARG A 691 39.90 -9.57 -10.11
N LEU A 692 40.84 -8.63 -10.18
CA LEU A 692 42.21 -8.82 -9.70
C LEU A 692 42.20 -8.89 -8.16
N ARG A 693 42.92 -9.86 -7.60
CA ARG A 693 43.02 -10.05 -6.15
C ARG A 693 44.47 -10.14 -5.74
N THR A 694 44.80 -9.48 -4.65
CA THR A 694 46.08 -9.68 -3.97
C THR A 694 45.86 -10.63 -2.81
N CYS A 695 46.69 -11.65 -2.73
CA CYS A 695 46.66 -12.63 -1.67
C CYS A 695 47.84 -12.36 -0.72
N ILE A 696 47.57 -12.20 0.58
CA ILE A 696 48.59 -11.88 1.57
C ILE A 696 48.65 -13.04 2.57
N PRO A 697 49.81 -13.68 2.79
CA PRO A 697 50.01 -14.61 3.90
C PRO A 697 49.72 -13.93 5.24
N ALA A 698 48.84 -14.52 6.05
CA ALA A 698 48.43 -14.02 7.35
C ALA A 698 49.29 -14.58 8.50
N ASN A 699 49.89 -15.75 8.32
CA ASN A 699 50.87 -16.32 9.24
C ASN A 699 52.30 -16.03 8.77
N THR A 700 53.25 -15.96 9.71
CA THR A 700 54.70 -15.80 9.44
C THR A 700 55.47 -17.12 9.51
N ALA A 701 54.82 -18.17 10.03
CA ALA A 701 55.35 -19.52 10.10
C ALA A 701 54.25 -20.55 9.80
N ALA A 702 54.62 -21.72 9.29
CA ALA A 702 53.70 -22.80 8.97
C ALA A 702 54.14 -24.14 9.57
N PHE A 703 53.18 -25.05 9.73
CA PHE A 703 53.44 -26.45 9.98
C PHE A 703 53.62 -27.14 8.62
N ALA A 704 54.86 -27.51 8.30
CA ALA A 704 55.23 -28.06 7.00
C ALA A 704 55.44 -29.55 7.05
N TYR A 705 55.06 -30.21 5.97
CA TYR A 705 55.29 -31.60 5.71
C TYR A 705 56.24 -31.76 4.53
N PHE A 706 57.07 -32.79 4.56
CA PHE A 706 58.05 -33.07 3.52
C PHE A 706 58.49 -34.54 3.60
N SER A 707 59.28 -35.00 2.65
CA SER A 707 59.95 -36.30 2.71
C SER A 707 61.43 -36.17 2.37
N THR A 708 62.25 -37.05 2.93
CA THR A 708 63.68 -37.22 2.60
C THR A 708 63.96 -38.62 2.05
N THR A 709 62.92 -39.43 1.85
CA THR A 709 63.04 -40.80 1.35
C THR A 709 62.55 -40.88 -0.08
N GLN A 710 63.25 -41.66 -0.91
CA GLN A 710 62.74 -42.03 -2.22
C GLN A 710 61.47 -42.86 -2.08
N ALA A 711 60.62 -42.74 -3.08
CA ALA A 711 59.32 -43.38 -3.09
C ALA A 711 59.44 -44.91 -3.21
N GLY A 712 58.58 -45.64 -2.51
CA GLY A 712 58.45 -47.09 -2.59
C GLY A 712 57.03 -47.49 -2.96
N THR A 713 56.87 -48.63 -3.64
CA THR A 713 55.54 -49.07 -4.10
C THR A 713 54.66 -49.48 -2.91
N ASP A 714 53.52 -48.81 -2.77
CA ASP A 714 52.46 -49.12 -1.82
C ASP A 714 51.16 -49.41 -2.59
N SER A 715 50.42 -50.43 -2.16
CA SER A 715 49.13 -50.76 -2.76
C SER A 715 48.03 -50.66 -1.71
N ILE A 716 46.99 -49.89 -2.01
CA ILE A 716 45.79 -49.76 -1.18
C ILE A 716 44.55 -50.13 -1.97
N SER A 717 43.59 -50.80 -1.33
CA SER A 717 42.30 -51.14 -1.94
C SER A 717 41.19 -50.34 -1.27
N VAL A 718 40.45 -49.57 -2.06
CA VAL A 718 39.39 -48.67 -1.58
C VAL A 718 38.07 -49.01 -2.24
N GLN A 719 37.03 -49.21 -1.42
CA GLN A 719 35.68 -49.42 -1.91
C GLN A 719 35.01 -48.07 -2.23
N VAL A 720 34.65 -47.85 -3.49
CA VAL A 720 33.98 -46.60 -3.92
C VAL A 720 32.47 -46.73 -3.77
N ASN A 721 31.93 -46.06 -2.75
CA ASN A 721 30.49 -46.00 -2.46
C ASN A 721 29.87 -44.62 -2.74
N ASN A 722 30.68 -43.60 -3.01
CA ASN A 722 30.19 -42.25 -3.26
C ASN A 722 30.96 -41.56 -4.39
N TYR A 723 30.26 -40.79 -5.21
CA TYR A 723 30.81 -39.81 -6.12
C TYR A 723 30.45 -38.39 -5.68
N PHE A 724 31.27 -37.42 -6.04
CA PHE A 724 31.14 -36.03 -5.64
C PHE A 724 31.06 -35.10 -6.85
N LEU A 725 30.28 -34.05 -6.68
CA LEU A 725 30.13 -32.94 -7.60
C LEU A 725 30.46 -31.68 -6.81
N ARG A 726 31.16 -30.72 -7.41
CA ARG A 726 31.47 -29.46 -6.76
C ARG A 726 31.26 -28.30 -7.71
N THR A 727 30.51 -27.30 -7.26
CA THR A 727 30.42 -26.00 -7.92
C THR A 727 31.32 -25.00 -7.22
N ALA A 728 31.88 -24.05 -7.97
CA ALA A 728 32.49 -22.88 -7.36
C ALA A 728 31.41 -22.07 -6.59
N MET A 729 31.82 -21.45 -5.48
CA MET A 729 30.93 -20.84 -4.49
C MET A 729 31.38 -19.41 -4.15
N VAL A 730 30.41 -18.52 -4.00
CA VAL A 730 30.64 -17.22 -3.34
C VAL A 730 30.93 -17.48 -1.86
N PRO A 731 31.92 -16.81 -1.24
CA PRO A 731 32.22 -16.97 0.18
C PRO A 731 30.98 -16.77 1.06
N ASN A 732 30.77 -17.67 2.03
CA ASN A 732 29.67 -17.64 3.01
C ASN A 732 28.25 -17.75 2.43
N TYR A 733 28.12 -18.04 1.13
CA TYR A 733 26.84 -18.33 0.48
C TYR A 733 26.55 -19.84 0.53
N THR A 734 25.30 -20.22 0.31
CA THR A 734 24.87 -21.63 0.32
C THR A 734 24.23 -22.03 -1.00
N LEU A 735 24.50 -23.25 -1.46
CA LEU A 735 23.87 -23.82 -2.65
C LEU A 735 22.46 -24.32 -2.32
N LYS A 736 21.47 -23.89 -3.11
CA LYS A 736 20.07 -24.31 -3.03
C LYS A 736 19.53 -24.75 -4.39
N GLY A 737 18.58 -25.67 -4.39
CA GLY A 737 17.86 -26.11 -5.58
C GLY A 737 18.74 -26.79 -6.63
N ALA A 738 19.73 -27.58 -6.21
CA ALA A 738 20.59 -28.32 -7.11
C ALA A 738 19.77 -29.33 -7.95
N MET A 739 19.92 -29.26 -9.27
CA MET A 739 19.32 -30.17 -10.24
C MET A 739 20.31 -30.44 -11.36
N PHE A 740 20.40 -31.68 -11.82
CA PHE A 740 21.34 -32.09 -12.88
C PHE A 740 20.99 -33.47 -13.44
N THR A 741 21.69 -33.90 -14.49
CA THR A 741 21.60 -35.24 -15.07
C THR A 741 22.97 -35.94 -15.07
N VAL A 742 22.95 -37.26 -14.86
CA VAL A 742 24.12 -38.14 -15.03
C VAL A 742 23.65 -39.35 -15.83
N GLY A 743 24.16 -39.49 -17.06
CA GLY A 743 23.56 -40.39 -18.04
C GLY A 743 22.07 -40.08 -18.24
N ASP A 744 21.23 -41.10 -18.20
CA ASP A 744 19.78 -40.97 -18.38
C ASP A 744 19.02 -40.58 -17.09
N TRP A 745 19.70 -40.50 -15.94
CA TRP A 745 19.05 -40.20 -14.67
C TRP A 745 19.08 -38.71 -14.35
N ARG A 746 17.93 -38.17 -13.97
CA ARG A 746 17.77 -36.82 -13.43
C ARG A 746 17.80 -36.83 -11.92
N TYR A 747 18.52 -35.88 -11.34
CA TYR A 747 18.70 -35.69 -9.90
C TYR A 747 18.10 -34.35 -9.46
N LEU A 748 17.51 -34.32 -8.27
CA LEU A 748 16.88 -33.15 -7.68
C LEU A 748 17.17 -33.07 -6.17
N GLN A 749 17.59 -31.90 -5.70
CA GLN A 749 17.69 -31.59 -4.28
C GLN A 749 16.31 -31.29 -3.68
N LEU A 750 15.97 -31.95 -2.58
CA LEU A 750 14.83 -31.64 -1.74
C LEU A 750 15.18 -30.59 -0.66
N PRO A 751 14.19 -29.93 -0.03
CA PRO A 751 14.44 -28.87 0.97
C PRO A 751 15.28 -29.29 2.18
N ASP A 752 15.33 -30.59 2.50
CA ASP A 752 16.13 -31.16 3.60
C ASP A 752 17.58 -31.50 3.19
N ASN A 753 18.02 -31.04 2.01
CA ASN A 753 19.30 -31.33 1.38
C ASN A 753 19.50 -32.78 0.93
N THR A 754 18.48 -33.64 0.97
CA THR A 754 18.56 -34.94 0.30
C THR A 754 18.51 -34.76 -1.21
N VAL A 755 19.24 -35.60 -1.94
CA VAL A 755 19.14 -35.66 -3.41
C VAL A 755 18.38 -36.92 -3.77
N VAL A 756 17.35 -36.78 -4.59
CA VAL A 756 16.61 -37.91 -5.16
C VAL A 756 16.90 -38.03 -6.65
N HIS A 757 16.82 -39.25 -7.19
CA HIS A 757 16.93 -39.50 -8.62
C HIS A 757 15.59 -39.99 -9.21
N SER A 758 15.41 -39.74 -10.50
CA SER A 758 14.28 -40.23 -11.31
C SER A 758 12.90 -39.94 -10.68
N PRO A 759 12.59 -38.68 -10.32
CA PRO A 759 11.31 -38.35 -9.71
C PRO A 759 10.15 -38.65 -10.68
N SER A 760 9.10 -39.28 -10.17
CA SER A 760 7.90 -39.62 -10.93
C SER A 760 7.20 -38.36 -11.45
N PRO A 761 6.92 -38.26 -12.76
CA PRO A 761 6.14 -37.15 -13.31
C PRO A 761 4.68 -37.10 -12.82
N ALA A 762 4.18 -38.16 -12.18
CA ALA A 762 2.81 -38.23 -11.67
C ALA A 762 2.71 -37.88 -10.17
N THR A 763 3.72 -38.22 -9.38
CA THR A 763 3.68 -38.09 -7.90
C THR A 763 4.78 -37.21 -7.31
N GLY A 764 5.80 -36.86 -8.10
CA GLY A 764 7.00 -36.17 -7.64
C GLY A 764 7.93 -37.00 -6.75
N GLY A 765 7.53 -38.22 -6.36
CA GLY A 765 8.35 -39.12 -5.57
C GLY A 765 9.55 -39.64 -6.37
N GLY A 766 10.76 -39.43 -5.85
CA GLY A 766 12.01 -39.97 -6.37
C GLY A 766 12.70 -40.88 -5.35
N THR A 767 13.70 -41.64 -5.80
CA THR A 767 14.48 -42.52 -4.92
C THR A 767 15.68 -41.76 -4.34
N PRO A 768 15.95 -41.81 -3.03
CA PRO A 768 17.11 -41.18 -2.43
C PRO A 768 18.42 -41.64 -3.08
N ALA A 769 19.27 -40.69 -3.45
CA ALA A 769 20.47 -40.90 -4.25
C ALA A 769 21.73 -40.22 -3.69
N GLY A 770 21.58 -39.41 -2.63
CA GLY A 770 22.67 -38.60 -2.12
C GLY A 770 22.23 -37.46 -1.20
N SER A 771 23.14 -36.51 -0.96
CA SER A 771 22.90 -35.31 -0.17
C SER A 771 23.72 -34.10 -0.66
N VAL A 772 23.31 -32.90 -0.25
CA VAL A 772 23.98 -31.63 -0.57
C VAL A 772 24.63 -31.04 0.69
N LEU A 773 25.94 -30.80 0.61
CA LEU A 773 26.69 -30.02 1.58
C LEU A 773 26.68 -28.55 1.12
N ALA A 774 25.58 -27.86 1.43
CA ALA A 774 25.21 -26.57 0.83
C ALA A 774 26.27 -25.46 0.99
N ALA A 775 26.93 -25.38 2.14
CA ALA A 775 27.98 -24.37 2.40
C ALA A 775 29.27 -24.61 1.62
N LEU A 776 29.52 -25.86 1.21
CA LEU A 776 30.71 -26.24 0.44
C LEU A 776 30.43 -26.29 -1.08
N GLY A 777 29.17 -26.14 -1.50
CA GLY A 777 28.76 -26.33 -2.89
C GLY A 777 29.01 -27.76 -3.40
N VAL A 778 28.99 -28.76 -2.50
CA VAL A 778 29.25 -30.16 -2.82
C VAL A 778 27.97 -30.97 -2.81
N VAL A 779 27.79 -31.80 -3.84
CA VAL A 779 26.76 -32.84 -3.87
C VAL A 779 27.45 -34.19 -3.80
N GLN A 780 27.06 -35.02 -2.83
CA GLN A 780 27.52 -36.39 -2.66
C GLN A 780 26.45 -37.34 -3.19
N LEU A 781 26.80 -38.14 -4.19
CA LEU A 781 25.97 -39.19 -4.77
C LEU A 781 26.36 -40.55 -4.17
N SER A 782 25.41 -41.21 -3.52
CA SER A 782 25.53 -42.58 -3.03
C SER A 782 24.90 -43.61 -3.97
N VAL A 783 24.06 -43.18 -4.90
CA VAL A 783 23.41 -44.04 -5.91
C VAL A 783 23.50 -43.40 -7.29
N TRP A 784 23.95 -44.17 -8.28
CA TRP A 784 24.06 -43.73 -9.68
C TRP A 784 23.86 -44.88 -10.66
N ASN A 785 23.60 -44.53 -11.92
CA ASN A 785 23.49 -45.50 -13.00
C ASN A 785 24.88 -45.92 -13.49
N ALA A 786 25.28 -47.17 -13.17
CA ALA A 786 26.55 -47.72 -13.63
C ALA A 786 26.56 -47.87 -15.17
N GLY A 787 27.74 -47.78 -15.78
CA GLY A 787 27.90 -47.89 -17.23
C GLY A 787 27.70 -46.58 -17.99
N GLN A 788 27.38 -45.49 -17.30
CA GLN A 788 27.15 -44.18 -17.90
C GLN A 788 28.39 -43.28 -17.85
N SER A 789 28.42 -42.27 -18.71
CA SER A 789 29.43 -41.20 -18.66
C SER A 789 29.32 -40.42 -17.33
N PRO A 790 30.44 -40.05 -16.68
CA PRO A 790 30.41 -39.24 -15.45
C PRO A 790 30.12 -37.76 -15.71
N VAL A 791 29.91 -37.35 -16.97
CA VAL A 791 29.69 -35.95 -17.36
C VAL A 791 28.33 -35.48 -16.84
N ILE A 792 28.31 -34.30 -16.25
CA ILE A 792 27.13 -33.70 -15.65
C ILE A 792 26.41 -32.85 -16.70
N GLY A 793 25.19 -33.24 -17.03
CA GLY A 793 24.27 -32.46 -17.84
C GLY A 793 23.39 -31.56 -16.99
N ASP A 794 22.89 -30.49 -17.61
CA ASP A 794 21.83 -29.63 -17.06
C ASP A 794 22.00 -29.21 -15.59
N TRP A 795 23.21 -28.88 -15.16
CA TRP A 795 23.46 -28.40 -13.80
C TRP A 795 22.78 -27.06 -13.58
N ARG A 796 21.95 -27.02 -12.53
CA ARG A 796 21.15 -25.87 -12.10
C ARG A 796 21.27 -25.77 -10.59
N GLY A 797 21.41 -24.56 -10.08
CA GLY A 797 21.33 -24.26 -8.66
C GLY A 797 21.37 -22.75 -8.42
N VAL A 798 21.02 -22.31 -7.22
CA VAL A 798 21.20 -20.92 -6.79
C VAL A 798 22.20 -20.90 -5.65
N ILE A 799 23.24 -20.09 -5.80
CA ILE A 799 24.17 -19.73 -4.73
C ILE A 799 23.56 -18.50 -4.05
N SER A 800 23.02 -18.72 -2.84
CA SER A 800 22.22 -17.75 -2.09
C SER A 800 23.01 -17.10 -0.96
N PRO A 801 22.86 -15.79 -0.73
CA PRO A 801 23.46 -15.11 0.41
C PRO A 801 22.88 -15.60 1.74
N PRO A 802 23.60 -15.38 2.86
CA PRO A 802 23.03 -15.51 4.19
C PRO A 802 21.99 -14.42 4.45
N SER A 803 20.95 -14.73 5.22
CA SER A 803 19.88 -13.78 5.58
C SER A 803 20.18 -12.94 6.81
N GLN A 804 21.25 -13.25 7.55
CA GLN A 804 21.65 -12.60 8.80
C GLN A 804 23.16 -12.42 8.88
N GLY A 805 23.60 -11.44 9.67
CA GLY A 805 25.02 -11.14 9.93
C GLY A 805 25.59 -10.02 9.05
N VAL A 806 26.81 -9.57 9.40
CA VAL A 806 27.53 -8.48 8.70
C VAL A 806 27.85 -8.78 7.23
N GLU A 807 27.74 -10.05 6.84
CA GLU A 807 28.03 -10.53 5.49
C GLU A 807 26.76 -10.65 4.63
N ALA A 808 25.58 -10.43 5.21
CA ALA A 808 24.34 -10.36 4.47
C ALA A 808 24.37 -9.13 3.54
N PRO A 809 24.14 -9.29 2.23
CA PRO A 809 24.25 -8.18 1.29
C PRO A 809 23.15 -7.13 1.47
N PHE A 810 22.10 -7.39 2.24
CA PHE A 810 20.92 -6.52 2.29
C PHE A 810 21.17 -5.22 3.07
N THR A 811 21.61 -4.18 2.36
CA THR A 811 21.93 -2.87 2.95
C THR A 811 21.30 -1.73 2.14
N ALA A 812 21.01 -0.61 2.80
CA ALA A 812 20.50 0.60 2.16
C ALA A 812 20.93 1.86 2.91
N SER A 813 20.98 3.00 2.21
CA SER A 813 21.19 4.32 2.81
C SER A 813 19.89 5.03 3.18
N THR A 814 18.75 4.53 2.69
CA THR A 814 17.42 5.08 2.92
C THR A 814 16.41 3.96 3.09
N SER A 815 15.32 4.23 3.80
CA SER A 815 14.19 3.32 3.91
C SER A 815 12.90 4.12 3.96
N ILE A 816 11.91 3.70 3.16
CA ILE A 816 10.58 4.30 3.13
C ILE A 816 9.56 3.21 3.34
N LEU A 817 8.73 3.36 4.38
CA LEU A 817 7.74 2.35 4.76
C LEU A 817 6.40 3.00 5.09
N ARG A 818 5.35 2.19 4.93
CA ARG A 818 4.04 2.48 5.52
C ARG A 818 3.86 1.66 6.78
N THR A 819 3.27 2.24 7.81
CA THR A 819 3.00 1.54 9.07
C THR A 819 1.81 0.60 8.93
N ALA A 820 1.78 -0.44 9.77
CA ALA A 820 0.73 -1.47 9.76
C ALA A 820 -0.68 -0.91 10.02
N ALA A 821 -0.77 0.18 10.77
CA ALA A 821 -2.00 0.95 10.96
C ALA A 821 -1.68 2.45 10.96
N SER A 822 -2.69 3.24 10.62
CA SER A 822 -2.68 4.70 10.60
C SER A 822 -4.09 5.20 10.92
N PRO A 823 -4.26 6.34 11.61
CA PRO A 823 -3.22 7.24 12.10
C PRO A 823 -2.48 6.72 13.35
N LEU A 824 -1.30 7.27 13.61
CA LEU A 824 -0.43 6.97 14.74
C LEU A 824 -0.44 8.09 15.78
N ARG A 825 -0.20 7.75 17.04
CA ARG A 825 -0.04 8.73 18.10
C ARG A 825 1.23 9.56 17.90
N PRO A 826 1.14 10.91 17.88
CA PRO A 826 2.32 11.77 17.81
C PRO A 826 3.33 11.44 18.93
N GLY A 827 4.59 11.28 18.57
CA GLY A 827 5.68 10.90 19.47
C GLY A 827 5.76 9.41 19.81
N SER A 828 4.88 8.55 19.29
CA SER A 828 4.89 7.11 19.61
C SER A 828 5.80 6.27 18.72
N PHE A 829 6.19 6.78 17.54
CA PHE A 829 6.97 6.02 16.58
C PHE A 829 8.44 5.96 16.99
N SER A 830 8.99 4.74 17.11
CA SER A 830 10.43 4.50 17.25
C SER A 830 10.92 3.48 16.24
N VAL A 831 12.14 3.67 15.75
CA VAL A 831 12.82 2.77 14.82
C VAL A 831 14.18 2.38 15.38
N LEU A 832 14.51 1.10 15.27
CA LEU A 832 15.77 0.53 15.72
C LEU A 832 16.38 -0.38 14.66
N GLY A 833 17.70 -0.52 14.70
CA GLY A 833 18.45 -1.33 13.75
C GLY A 833 19.96 -1.30 14.01
N ILE A 834 20.71 -1.90 13.09
CA ILE A 834 22.16 -2.05 13.13
C ILE A 834 22.75 -1.49 11.83
N MET A 835 23.68 -0.55 11.95
CA MET A 835 24.47 -0.02 10.84
C MET A 835 25.41 -1.08 10.29
N LEU A 836 25.88 -0.91 9.05
CA LEU A 836 26.80 -1.87 8.42
C LEU A 836 28.14 -2.01 9.19
N ASP A 837 28.55 -0.99 9.94
CA ASP A 837 29.72 -1.02 10.82
C ASP A 837 29.48 -1.74 12.17
N GLY A 838 28.26 -2.24 12.41
CA GLY A 838 27.85 -2.90 13.65
C GLY A 838 27.26 -1.97 14.71
N THR A 839 27.26 -0.65 14.49
CA THR A 839 26.68 0.32 15.43
C THR A 839 25.17 0.15 15.50
N THR A 840 24.64 -0.07 16.70
CA THR A 840 23.19 -0.12 16.92
C THR A 840 22.61 1.29 17.06
N PHE A 841 21.36 1.47 16.67
CA PHE A 841 20.61 2.69 16.95
C PHE A 841 19.18 2.36 17.39
N ASN A 842 18.61 3.27 18.17
CA ASN A 842 17.21 3.31 18.52
C ASN A 842 16.80 4.79 18.61
N VAL A 843 15.93 5.24 17.73
CA VAL A 843 15.53 6.65 17.62
C VAL A 843 14.02 6.76 17.61
N THR A 844 13.51 7.76 18.32
CA THR A 844 12.08 8.06 18.42
C THR A 844 11.79 9.35 17.65
N ALA A 845 10.69 9.37 16.90
CA ALA A 845 10.21 10.57 16.23
C ALA A 845 9.65 11.58 17.24
N GLY A 846 9.89 12.87 17.00
CA GLY A 846 9.28 13.96 17.76
C GLY A 846 7.78 14.08 17.50
N VAL A 847 7.10 14.89 18.32
CA VAL A 847 5.66 15.21 18.13
C VAL A 847 5.41 16.00 16.84
N ASP A 848 6.43 16.68 16.33
CA ASP A 848 6.44 17.40 15.06
C ASP A 848 6.69 16.49 13.85
N GLY A 849 6.79 15.17 14.08
CA GLY A 849 7.03 14.17 13.05
C GLY A 849 8.48 14.08 12.59
N LYS A 850 9.43 14.80 13.21
CA LYS A 850 10.84 14.76 12.79
C LYS A 850 11.63 13.69 13.52
N ILE A 851 12.50 12.99 12.80
CA ILE A 851 13.47 12.03 13.33
C ILE A 851 14.85 12.66 13.21
N ASN A 852 15.48 12.96 14.35
CA ASN A 852 16.77 13.66 14.38
C ASN A 852 17.76 12.98 15.33
N GLY A 853 18.15 11.74 15.02
CA GLY A 853 19.21 11.03 15.73
C GLY A 853 20.60 11.33 15.15
N THR A 854 21.66 10.92 15.85
CA THR A 854 23.06 11.13 15.40
C THR A 854 23.33 10.45 14.05
N ARG A 855 22.87 9.20 13.90
CA ARG A 855 23.12 8.34 12.74
C ARG A 855 21.90 8.18 11.83
N VAL A 856 20.75 8.77 12.20
CA VAL A 856 19.46 8.58 11.53
C VAL A 856 18.72 9.91 11.44
N LYS A 857 18.34 10.32 10.24
CA LYS A 857 17.49 11.49 9.96
C LYS A 857 16.21 11.04 9.27
N GLY A 858 15.13 11.78 9.40
CA GLY A 858 13.90 11.43 8.70
C GLY A 858 12.68 12.20 9.16
N ARG A 859 11.53 11.78 8.68
CA ARG A 859 10.23 12.28 9.09
C ARG A 859 9.15 11.20 9.03
N ILE A 860 8.09 11.40 9.80
CA ILE A 860 6.88 10.59 9.80
C ILE A 860 5.66 11.50 9.63
N ASP A 861 4.76 11.07 8.75
CA ASP A 861 3.40 11.55 8.72
C ASP A 861 2.55 10.66 9.65
N TYR A 862 2.18 11.19 10.81
CA TYR A 862 1.38 10.46 11.80
C TYR A 862 -0.04 10.17 11.30
N GLU A 863 -0.58 10.95 10.37
CA GLU A 863 -1.93 10.76 9.87
C GLU A 863 -1.98 9.58 8.89
N TYR A 864 -1.02 9.52 7.96
CA TYR A 864 -0.99 8.49 6.91
C TYR A 864 -0.11 7.28 7.24
N GLY A 865 0.67 7.36 8.32
CA GLY A 865 1.61 6.32 8.68
C GLY A 865 2.75 6.16 7.67
N LEU A 866 3.10 7.22 6.95
CA LEU A 866 4.19 7.22 5.99
C LEU A 866 5.48 7.66 6.69
N VAL A 867 6.52 6.86 6.55
CA VAL A 867 7.81 7.08 7.23
C VAL A 867 8.92 7.12 6.20
N GLU A 868 9.74 8.17 6.26
CA GLU A 868 10.91 8.38 5.41
C GLU A 868 12.15 8.51 6.30
N ILE A 869 13.11 7.59 6.14
CA ILE A 869 14.31 7.51 6.98
C ILE A 869 15.57 7.48 6.11
N TYR A 870 16.57 8.25 6.53
CA TYR A 870 17.90 8.40 5.97
C TYR A 870 18.96 8.01 6.99
N PHE A 871 19.91 7.16 6.59
CA PHE A 871 21.02 6.73 7.44
C PHE A 871 22.28 7.55 7.09
N VAL A 872 22.94 8.08 8.12
CA VAL A 872 23.98 9.12 7.95
C VAL A 872 25.16 8.90 8.89
N ASN A 873 26.35 9.34 8.47
CA ASN A 873 27.55 9.38 9.29
C ASN A 873 28.10 10.81 9.34
N PRO A 874 27.93 11.56 10.45
CA PRO A 874 28.50 12.89 10.59
C PRO A 874 30.02 12.94 10.37
N ASP A 875 30.74 11.87 10.74
CA ASP A 875 32.19 11.74 10.59
C ASP A 875 32.58 11.05 9.26
N GLY A 876 31.60 10.90 8.35
CA GLY A 876 31.77 10.23 7.08
C GLY A 876 32.50 11.07 6.02
N PRO A 877 32.94 10.43 4.92
CA PRO A 877 33.60 11.11 3.81
C PRO A 877 32.67 12.14 3.14
N ALA A 878 33.18 13.35 2.90
CA ALA A 878 32.40 14.45 2.32
C ALA A 878 31.89 14.16 0.90
N GLU A 879 32.54 13.24 0.18
CA GLU A 879 32.10 12.78 -1.15
C GLU A 879 30.74 12.07 -1.11
N ARG A 880 30.24 11.69 0.08
CA ARG A 880 28.94 11.04 0.29
C ARG A 880 27.86 11.98 0.81
N ASN A 881 28.09 13.28 0.78
CA ASN A 881 27.12 14.26 1.26
C ASN A 881 25.78 14.15 0.51
N LEU A 882 24.70 14.05 1.29
CA LEU A 882 23.32 14.06 0.82
C LEU A 882 22.64 15.34 1.32
N ASP A 883 21.93 16.05 0.44
CA ASP A 883 21.09 17.19 0.82
C ASP A 883 19.77 16.69 1.42
N LEU A 884 19.57 17.01 2.70
CA LEU A 884 18.40 16.65 3.49
C LEU A 884 17.63 17.89 3.98
N SER A 885 17.85 19.06 3.38
CA SER A 885 17.19 20.32 3.75
C SER A 885 15.66 20.25 3.67
N HIS A 886 15.12 19.44 2.75
CA HIS A 886 13.68 19.21 2.57
C HIS A 886 12.99 18.59 3.80
N LEU A 887 13.74 17.98 4.73
CA LEU A 887 13.19 17.44 5.99
C LEU A 887 12.79 18.55 6.98
N GLY A 888 13.21 19.80 6.74
CA GLY A 888 12.90 20.94 7.61
C GLY A 888 13.47 20.82 9.02
N ILE A 889 14.52 20.02 9.21
CA ILE A 889 15.22 19.87 10.49
C ILE A 889 16.20 21.03 10.67
N THR A 890 16.06 21.82 11.74
CA THR A 890 16.90 22.99 12.00
C THR A 890 18.38 22.61 12.04
N GLY A 891 19.20 23.30 11.23
CA GLY A 891 20.65 23.07 11.16
C GLY A 891 21.08 21.89 10.28
N LEU A 892 20.14 21.15 9.66
CA LEU A 892 20.44 20.09 8.70
C LEU A 892 20.43 20.65 7.27
N THR A 893 21.57 20.55 6.59
CA THR A 893 21.71 20.86 5.16
C THR A 893 22.21 19.63 4.44
N THR A 894 23.53 19.48 4.30
CA THR A 894 24.17 18.31 3.73
C THR A 894 24.87 17.48 4.80
N ILE A 895 24.73 16.15 4.73
CA ILE A 895 25.39 15.23 5.66
C ILE A 895 25.84 13.96 4.93
N PRO A 896 27.00 13.34 5.27
CA PRO A 896 27.43 12.12 4.59
C PRO A 896 26.46 10.96 4.83
N SER A 897 26.05 10.28 3.76
CA SER A 897 25.22 9.08 3.84
C SER A 897 25.98 7.88 4.42
N ASP A 898 25.27 7.01 5.13
CA ASP A 898 25.76 5.71 5.58
C ASP A 898 24.79 4.58 5.27
N LEU A 899 25.16 3.34 5.57
CA LEU A 899 24.41 2.14 5.26
C LEU A 899 23.94 1.42 6.52
N VAL A 900 22.68 0.98 6.48
CA VAL A 900 22.07 0.12 7.49
C VAL A 900 21.92 -1.30 6.98
N MET A 901 21.94 -2.28 7.88
CA MET A 901 21.53 -3.65 7.56
C MET A 901 20.00 -3.72 7.54
N LEU A 902 19.42 -3.93 6.36
CA LEU A 902 17.97 -3.90 6.15
C LEU A 902 17.24 -4.95 6.99
N ASN A 903 17.81 -6.14 7.15
CA ASN A 903 17.24 -7.24 7.96
C ASN A 903 17.04 -6.87 9.45
N SER A 904 17.80 -5.91 9.95
CA SER A 904 17.80 -5.49 11.36
C SER A 904 16.74 -4.44 11.67
N LEU A 905 16.15 -3.79 10.67
CA LEU A 905 15.21 -2.70 10.86
C LEU A 905 13.89 -3.18 11.48
N ARG A 906 13.56 -2.62 12.65
CA ARG A 906 12.29 -2.83 13.36
C ARG A 906 11.72 -1.49 13.77
N TYR A 907 10.39 -1.40 13.83
CA TYR A 907 9.72 -0.22 14.36
C TYR A 907 8.65 -0.59 15.39
N ASN A 908 8.42 0.33 16.32
CA ASN A 908 7.32 0.32 17.27
C ASN A 908 6.51 1.59 17.09
N ALA A 909 5.21 1.52 17.32
CA ALA A 909 4.32 2.67 17.30
C ALA A 909 3.07 2.39 18.14
N VAL A 910 2.29 3.43 18.40
CA VAL A 910 0.93 3.27 18.94
C VAL A 910 -0.02 3.82 17.89
N SER A 911 -0.88 2.99 17.33
CA SER A 911 -1.94 3.45 16.43
C SER A 911 -3.16 3.91 17.21
N PHE A 912 -3.80 4.97 16.73
CA PHE A 912 -5.14 5.31 17.17
C PHE A 912 -6.16 4.53 16.37
N SER A 913 -7.13 3.96 17.06
CA SER A 913 -8.40 3.58 16.48
C SER A 913 -9.46 4.46 17.10
N TYR A 914 -10.42 4.87 16.28
CA TYR A 914 -11.59 5.57 16.78
C TYR A 914 -12.66 4.54 17.04
N LEU A 915 -13.09 4.42 18.29
CA LEU A 915 -14.25 3.64 18.64
C LEU A 915 -15.47 4.46 18.22
N PRO A 916 -16.29 3.96 17.27
CA PRO A 916 -17.57 4.57 16.99
C PRO A 916 -18.44 4.44 18.24
N LEU A 917 -19.06 5.55 18.63
CA LEU A 917 -20.05 5.55 19.71
C LEU A 917 -21.35 4.95 19.21
N ASP A 918 -22.13 4.38 20.14
CA ASP A 918 -23.37 3.68 19.80
C ASP A 918 -24.31 4.60 19.00
N ALA A 919 -24.83 4.10 17.87
CA ALA A 919 -25.74 4.83 16.99
C ALA A 919 -27.02 5.28 17.72
N ASP A 920 -27.51 4.49 18.68
CA ASP A 920 -28.70 4.84 19.47
C ASP A 920 -28.44 6.04 20.39
N LEU A 921 -27.19 6.20 20.86
CA LEU A 921 -26.77 7.33 21.70
C LEU A 921 -26.48 8.58 20.86
N LEU A 922 -25.81 8.41 19.72
CA LEU A 922 -25.46 9.51 18.81
C LEU A 922 -26.66 10.05 18.03
N GLY A 923 -27.66 9.20 17.82
CA GLY A 923 -28.80 9.44 16.94
C GLY A 923 -28.48 9.23 15.45
N ILE A 924 -27.22 9.11 15.03
CA ILE A 924 -26.78 8.84 13.66
C ILE A 924 -25.84 7.63 13.66
N ASP A 925 -25.92 6.78 12.64
CA ASP A 925 -25.03 5.64 12.44
C ASP A 925 -23.62 6.07 11.96
N PRO A 926 -22.57 5.96 12.81
CA PRO A 926 -21.23 6.39 12.45
C PRO A 926 -20.47 5.37 11.58
N VAL A 927 -20.99 4.15 11.41
CA VAL A 927 -20.28 3.07 10.70
C VAL A 927 -20.06 3.43 9.22
N ARG A 928 -20.94 4.27 8.67
CA ARG A 928 -20.86 4.74 7.28
C ARG A 928 -20.07 6.03 7.14
N LEU A 929 -19.71 6.71 8.22
CA LEU A 929 -18.92 7.95 8.22
C LEU A 929 -17.43 7.65 8.41
N PRO A 930 -16.51 8.58 8.10
CA PRO A 930 -15.09 8.41 8.43
C PRO A 930 -14.87 7.99 9.88
N SER A 931 -13.84 7.18 10.14
CA SER A 931 -13.58 6.64 11.49
C SER A 931 -13.30 7.73 12.52
N ASP A 932 -12.63 8.79 12.10
CA ASP A 932 -12.37 9.97 12.91
C ASP A 932 -13.60 10.89 13.07
N GLY A 933 -14.72 10.57 12.41
CA GLY A 933 -15.98 11.32 12.45
C GLY A 933 -15.93 12.68 11.76
N ARG A 934 -14.86 12.98 11.00
CA ARG A 934 -14.66 14.27 10.34
C ARG A 934 -15.09 14.22 8.87
N VAL A 935 -15.58 15.33 8.34
CA VAL A 935 -16.00 15.45 6.94
C VAL A 935 -15.40 16.68 6.27
N PRO A 936 -15.05 16.61 4.97
CA PRO A 936 -14.49 17.75 4.27
C PRO A 936 -15.57 18.82 4.09
N ILE A 937 -15.22 20.07 4.40
CA ILE A 937 -16.10 21.23 4.24
C ILE A 937 -15.68 22.15 3.09
N PHE A 938 -14.47 21.98 2.55
CA PHE A 938 -14.00 22.66 1.35
C PHE A 938 -13.77 21.66 0.22
N ARG A 939 -14.14 22.05 -1.00
CA ARG A 939 -13.97 21.23 -2.21
C ARG A 939 -13.62 22.10 -3.39
N ALA A 940 -12.85 21.56 -4.33
CA ALA A 940 -12.59 22.22 -5.60
C ALA A 940 -13.90 22.52 -6.33
N GLY A 941 -14.03 23.75 -6.86
CA GLY A 941 -15.26 24.26 -7.46
C GLY A 941 -16.33 24.72 -6.47
N GLY A 942 -16.15 24.49 -5.16
CA GLY A 942 -17.00 25.06 -4.11
C GLY A 942 -16.71 26.54 -3.87
N PHE A 943 -17.62 27.24 -3.20
CA PHE A 943 -17.41 28.63 -2.78
C PHE A 943 -16.99 28.67 -1.31
N ALA A 944 -16.03 29.53 -1.01
CA ALA A 944 -15.61 29.85 0.35
C ALA A 944 -15.63 31.37 0.57
N VAL A 945 -15.82 31.78 1.81
CA VAL A 945 -15.88 33.17 2.26
C VAL A 945 -14.82 33.34 3.34
N VAL A 946 -13.83 34.19 3.10
CA VAL A 946 -12.87 34.62 4.11
C VAL A 946 -13.45 35.87 4.77
N GLY A 947 -13.60 35.86 6.09
CA GLY A 947 -14.28 36.91 6.83
C GLY A 947 -13.57 37.28 8.14
N HIS A 948 -13.62 38.56 8.48
CA HIS A 948 -13.14 39.05 9.77
C HIS A 948 -14.08 40.13 10.33
N THR A 949 -14.59 39.91 11.55
CA THR A 949 -15.43 40.86 12.28
C THR A 949 -14.58 41.75 13.19
N GLY A 950 -14.60 43.06 12.97
CA GLY A 950 -14.11 44.06 13.94
C GLY A 950 -15.24 44.55 14.85
N LYS A 951 -14.90 45.04 16.03
CA LYS A 951 -15.85 45.62 17.00
C LYS A 951 -15.36 46.98 17.47
N ILE A 952 -16.27 47.95 17.58
CA ILE A 952 -16.00 49.29 18.11
C ILE A 952 -17.08 49.60 19.14
N THR A 953 -16.71 49.80 20.40
CA THR A 953 -17.63 50.22 21.45
C THR A 953 -17.56 51.74 21.60
N ALA A 954 -18.69 52.43 21.46
CA ALA A 954 -18.77 53.89 21.54
C ALA A 954 -20.10 54.35 22.15
N THR A 955 -20.06 55.47 22.86
CA THR A 955 -21.27 56.22 23.20
C THR A 955 -21.65 57.11 22.01
N VAL A 956 -22.87 56.97 21.51
CA VAL A 956 -23.32 57.61 20.25
C VAL A 956 -24.46 58.60 20.48
N ALA A 957 -24.44 59.73 19.78
CA ALA A 957 -25.48 60.76 19.80
C ALA A 957 -26.10 60.97 18.41
N ASN A 958 -27.28 61.60 18.34
CA ASN A 958 -27.92 61.95 17.06
C ASN A 958 -27.01 62.83 16.21
N GLY A 959 -26.87 62.50 14.93
CA GLY A 959 -25.99 63.14 13.96
C GLY A 959 -24.52 62.67 14.01
N GLN A 960 -24.13 61.84 14.96
CA GLN A 960 -22.77 61.33 15.07
C GLN A 960 -22.49 60.27 14.00
N THR A 961 -21.33 60.36 13.36
CA THR A 961 -20.82 59.33 12.43
C THR A 961 -19.57 58.69 13.03
N ILE A 962 -19.53 57.37 13.07
CA ILE A 962 -18.39 56.57 13.50
C ILE A 962 -17.75 55.94 12.26
N ASP A 963 -16.42 56.09 12.12
CA ASP A 963 -15.62 55.41 11.09
C ASP A 963 -15.15 54.06 11.65
N CYS A 964 -15.37 52.99 10.89
CA CYS A 964 -14.95 51.63 11.24
C CYS A 964 -13.47 51.33 10.94
N ALA A 965 -12.71 52.32 10.46
CA ALA A 965 -11.32 52.24 10.05
C ALA A 965 -11.04 51.18 8.96
N ARG A 966 -12.08 50.81 8.20
CA ARG A 966 -12.06 49.82 7.12
C ARG A 966 -13.13 50.19 6.10
N VAL A 967 -12.79 50.09 4.81
CA VAL A 967 -13.71 50.33 3.68
C VAL A 967 -14.28 49.00 3.16
N ARG A 968 -15.29 49.07 2.28
CA ARG A 968 -15.91 47.88 1.62
C ARG A 968 -16.37 46.81 2.62
N LEU A 969 -17.10 47.27 3.64
CA LEU A 969 -17.70 46.40 4.63
C LEU A 969 -18.78 45.53 3.99
N SER A 970 -18.78 44.25 4.32
CA SER A 970 -19.87 43.33 3.95
C SER A 970 -21.12 43.50 4.80
N ARG A 971 -20.95 43.90 6.08
CA ARG A 971 -22.03 44.03 7.05
C ARG A 971 -21.63 44.94 8.19
N VAL A 972 -22.62 45.68 8.72
CA VAL A 972 -22.57 46.38 10.00
C VAL A 972 -23.73 45.93 10.87
N ARG A 973 -23.48 45.75 12.17
CA ARG A 973 -24.48 45.45 13.20
C ARG A 973 -24.21 46.34 14.41
N VAL A 974 -25.25 46.94 14.98
CA VAL A 974 -25.15 47.73 16.20
C VAL A 974 -25.83 46.98 17.33
N VAL A 975 -25.12 46.77 18.44
CA VAL A 975 -25.58 46.03 19.61
C VAL A 975 -25.58 46.98 20.81
N GLY A 976 -26.68 47.04 21.56
CA GLY A 976 -26.77 47.81 22.79
C GLY A 976 -25.94 47.19 23.92
N SER A 977 -25.71 47.95 24.99
CA SER A 977 -25.02 47.44 26.19
C SER A 977 -25.80 46.33 26.92
N ASP A 978 -27.08 46.15 26.59
CA ASP A 978 -27.95 45.06 27.05
C ASP A 978 -27.84 43.79 26.19
N GLY A 979 -26.98 43.79 25.16
CA GLY A 979 -26.81 42.69 24.23
C GLY A 979 -27.88 42.62 23.14
N ALA A 980 -28.85 43.54 23.12
CA ALA A 980 -29.91 43.54 22.11
C ALA A 980 -29.43 44.19 20.80
N VAL A 981 -29.84 43.60 19.68
CA VAL A 981 -29.54 44.17 18.34
C VAL A 981 -30.44 45.36 18.07
N ILE A 982 -29.81 46.46 17.69
CA ILE A 982 -30.48 47.70 17.31
C ILE A 982 -30.65 47.70 15.79
N ASN A 983 -31.88 47.87 15.31
CA ASN A 983 -32.23 47.76 13.88
C ASN A 983 -32.68 49.09 13.24
N THR A 984 -32.94 50.12 14.03
CA THR A 984 -33.51 51.40 13.57
C THR A 984 -32.83 52.55 14.27
N GLY A 985 -32.63 53.67 13.58
CA GLY A 985 -32.03 54.88 14.17
C GLY A 985 -30.56 55.10 13.80
N TYR A 986 -30.04 54.33 12.85
CA TYR A 986 -28.75 54.53 12.19
C TYR A 986 -28.80 54.12 10.72
N THR A 987 -27.85 54.62 9.94
CA THR A 987 -27.58 54.24 8.54
C THR A 987 -26.10 53.92 8.39
N ALA A 988 -25.75 52.85 7.69
CA ALA A 988 -24.36 52.48 7.42
C ALA A 988 -24.02 52.72 5.94
N ASP A 989 -22.91 53.41 5.67
CA ASP A 989 -22.26 53.44 4.37
C ASP A 989 -21.23 52.31 4.34
N LEU A 990 -21.59 51.22 3.68
CA LEU A 990 -20.77 50.01 3.61
C LEU A 990 -19.51 50.20 2.76
N GLU A 991 -19.57 51.02 1.71
CA GLU A 991 -18.43 51.27 0.83
C GLU A 991 -17.40 52.15 1.55
N ALA A 992 -17.85 53.26 2.13
CA ALA A 992 -16.98 54.16 2.89
C ALA A 992 -16.58 53.61 4.28
N GLY A 993 -17.35 52.66 4.81
CA GLY A 993 -17.07 52.05 6.11
C GLY A 993 -17.50 52.86 7.32
N THR A 994 -18.58 53.64 7.20
CA THR A 994 -19.03 54.57 8.24
C THR A 994 -20.45 54.29 8.71
N VAL A 995 -20.76 54.61 9.98
CA VAL A 995 -22.08 54.42 10.59
C VAL A 995 -22.57 55.74 11.17
N THR A 996 -23.66 56.26 10.63
CA THR A 996 -24.28 57.52 11.06
C THR A 996 -25.54 57.26 11.88
N PHE A 997 -25.61 57.83 13.08
CA PHE A 997 -26.75 57.68 13.99
C PHE A 997 -27.75 58.82 13.80
N SER A 998 -28.99 58.51 13.43
CA SER A 998 -30.06 59.50 13.19
C SER A 998 -31.00 59.67 14.38
N ASN A 999 -31.27 58.59 15.13
CA ASN A 999 -32.08 58.60 16.34
C ASN A 999 -31.62 57.51 17.33
N VAL A 1000 -31.01 57.92 18.44
CA VAL A 1000 -30.50 57.01 19.49
C VAL A 1000 -31.47 56.87 20.68
N SER A 1001 -32.69 57.40 20.58
CA SER A 1001 -33.68 57.30 21.65
C SER A 1001 -34.02 55.84 21.95
N GLY A 1002 -33.89 55.45 23.22
CA GLY A 1002 -34.14 54.07 23.67
C GLY A 1002 -32.97 53.10 23.50
N TYR A 1003 -31.82 53.55 22.99
CA TYR A 1003 -30.63 52.71 22.90
C TYR A 1003 -30.01 52.45 24.28
N ALA A 1004 -29.66 51.21 24.58
CA ALA A 1004 -28.80 50.86 25.70
C ALA A 1004 -27.34 51.19 25.35
N GLN A 1005 -26.74 52.16 26.04
CA GLN A 1005 -25.42 52.73 25.72
C GLN A 1005 -24.36 52.33 26.78
N PRO A 1006 -23.06 52.23 26.42
CA PRO A 1006 -22.48 52.43 25.09
C PRO A 1006 -22.89 51.32 24.12
N VAL A 1007 -22.99 51.64 22.83
CA VAL A 1007 -23.28 50.66 21.79
C VAL A 1007 -21.99 50.02 21.27
N THR A 1008 -22.07 48.78 20.83
CA THR A 1008 -20.99 48.07 20.14
C THR A 1008 -21.35 47.92 18.66
N ILE A 1009 -20.54 48.51 17.80
CA ILE A 1009 -20.63 48.43 16.34
C ILE A 1009 -19.76 47.27 15.88
N GLU A 1010 -20.38 46.19 15.44
CA GLU A 1010 -19.71 45.06 14.81
C GLU A 1010 -19.69 45.27 13.29
N HIS A 1011 -18.50 45.30 12.69
CA HIS A 1011 -18.31 45.55 11.26
C HIS A 1011 -17.47 44.45 10.62
N ARG A 1012 -17.91 43.89 9.49
CA ARG A 1012 -17.29 42.71 8.89
C ARG A 1012 -16.77 42.98 7.49
N ILE A 1013 -15.55 42.56 7.20
CA ILE A 1013 -14.97 42.50 5.84
C ILE A 1013 -15.01 41.06 5.34
N GLU A 1014 -15.30 40.86 4.05
CA GLU A 1014 -15.44 39.53 3.45
C GLU A 1014 -14.96 39.47 2.00
N ASP A 1015 -14.38 38.32 1.62
CA ASP A 1015 -14.06 37.96 0.25
C ASP A 1015 -14.63 36.56 -0.04
N MET A 1016 -15.60 36.49 -0.95
CA MET A 1016 -16.13 35.21 -1.43
C MET A 1016 -15.38 34.77 -2.68
N ALA A 1017 -14.79 33.58 -2.72
CA ALA A 1017 -14.06 33.08 -3.88
C ALA A 1017 -14.38 31.62 -4.16
N VAL A 1018 -14.22 31.21 -5.42
CA VAL A 1018 -14.27 29.78 -5.76
C VAL A 1018 -12.95 29.14 -5.33
N VAL A 1019 -13.07 28.07 -4.56
CA VAL A 1019 -11.96 27.21 -4.16
C VAL A 1019 -11.46 26.48 -5.40
N ARG A 1020 -10.23 26.80 -5.80
CA ARG A 1020 -9.51 26.08 -6.85
C ARG A 1020 -9.07 24.71 -6.32
N GLU A 1021 -8.55 24.70 -5.10
CA GLU A 1021 -8.03 23.49 -4.44
C GLU A 1021 -8.08 23.66 -2.92
N ALA A 1022 -8.32 22.57 -2.21
CA ALA A 1022 -8.25 22.50 -0.75
C ALA A 1022 -7.34 21.33 -0.38
N LEU A 1023 -6.19 21.65 0.22
CA LEU A 1023 -5.19 20.68 0.64
C LEU A 1023 -5.45 20.26 2.09
N ILE A 1024 -5.15 19.00 2.37
CA ILE A 1024 -5.42 18.38 3.67
C ILE A 1024 -4.62 19.03 4.80
N ASN A 1025 -3.48 19.62 4.46
CA ASN A 1025 -2.63 20.40 5.37
C ASN A 1025 -3.23 21.76 5.78
N GLY A 1026 -4.48 22.05 5.41
CA GLY A 1026 -5.18 23.30 5.72
C GLY A 1026 -5.00 24.42 4.70
N GLU A 1027 -4.22 24.23 3.64
CA GLU A 1027 -4.05 25.26 2.61
C GLU A 1027 -5.21 25.26 1.60
N ILE A 1028 -5.85 26.41 1.42
CA ILE A 1028 -6.98 26.59 0.50
C ILE A 1028 -6.58 27.61 -0.56
N ALA A 1029 -6.58 27.18 -1.82
CA ALA A 1029 -6.30 28.02 -2.97
C ALA A 1029 -7.59 28.49 -3.64
N PHE A 1030 -7.62 29.75 -4.05
CA PHE A 1030 -8.72 30.41 -4.71
C PHE A 1030 -8.44 30.68 -6.19
N THR A 1031 -9.51 30.88 -6.95
CA THR A 1031 -9.44 31.25 -8.39
C THR A 1031 -9.18 32.74 -8.60
N ARG A 1032 -9.36 33.57 -7.57
CA ARG A 1032 -9.11 35.01 -7.58
C ARG A 1032 -8.32 35.42 -6.34
N ALA A 1033 -7.59 36.52 -6.45
CA ALA A 1033 -6.87 37.12 -5.34
C ALA A 1033 -7.85 37.71 -4.30
N LEU A 1034 -7.45 37.68 -3.02
CA LEU A 1034 -8.14 38.36 -1.93
C LEU A 1034 -8.06 39.89 -2.12
N THR A 1035 -9.15 40.57 -1.80
CA THR A 1035 -9.28 42.03 -1.90
C THR A 1035 -9.15 42.73 -0.55
N HIS A 1036 -9.01 42.00 0.55
CA HIS A 1036 -8.72 42.51 1.88
C HIS A 1036 -7.53 41.81 2.52
N GLN A 1037 -6.99 42.43 3.58
CA GLN A 1037 -6.05 41.81 4.49
C GLN A 1037 -6.81 41.19 5.68
N TYR A 1038 -6.45 39.96 6.04
CA TYR A 1038 -7.05 39.22 7.14
C TYR A 1038 -5.97 38.84 8.17
N PRO A 1039 -6.10 39.25 9.44
CA PRO A 1039 -5.18 38.81 10.49
C PRO A 1039 -5.34 37.31 10.78
N ALA A 1040 -4.33 36.70 11.40
CA ALA A 1040 -4.46 35.35 11.95
C ALA A 1040 -5.63 35.28 12.95
N GLY A 1041 -6.37 34.16 12.95
CA GLY A 1041 -7.63 34.02 13.69
C GLY A 1041 -8.87 34.53 12.96
N SER A 1042 -8.74 35.15 11.77
CA SER A 1042 -9.89 35.35 10.86
C SER A 1042 -10.49 34.01 10.45
N PHE A 1043 -11.72 33.99 9.95
CA PHE A 1043 -12.40 32.74 9.60
C PHE A 1043 -12.49 32.55 8.09
N VAL A 1044 -12.38 31.30 7.65
CA VAL A 1044 -12.77 30.87 6.30
C VAL A 1044 -13.93 29.90 6.42
N SER A 1045 -15.02 30.19 5.72
CA SER A 1045 -16.27 29.43 5.77
C SER A 1045 -16.63 28.94 4.37
N SER A 1046 -17.10 27.70 4.23
CA SER A 1046 -17.69 27.26 2.97
C SER A 1046 -19.15 27.71 2.87
N ALA A 1047 -19.58 28.04 1.64
CA ALA A 1047 -20.90 28.60 1.39
C ALA A 1047 -21.89 27.55 0.86
N LEU A 1048 -23.01 27.41 1.55
CA LEU A 1048 -24.17 26.66 1.08
C LEU A 1048 -24.94 27.53 0.10
N ILE A 1049 -24.74 27.29 -1.19
CA ILE A 1049 -25.38 28.07 -2.26
C ILE A 1049 -26.87 27.70 -2.35
N THR A 1050 -27.74 28.71 -2.19
CA THR A 1050 -29.19 28.58 -2.40
C THR A 1050 -29.58 28.91 -3.85
N GLY A 1051 -28.81 29.80 -4.48
CA GLY A 1051 -29.17 30.41 -5.77
C GLY A 1051 -30.14 31.58 -5.58
N ASP A 1052 -30.73 32.04 -6.68
CA ASP A 1052 -31.69 33.14 -6.66
C ASP A 1052 -33.00 32.72 -5.99
N LEU A 1053 -33.49 33.53 -5.04
CA LEU A 1053 -34.72 33.25 -4.29
C LEU A 1053 -35.81 34.25 -4.70
N PHE A 1054 -36.86 33.72 -5.30
CA PHE A 1054 -38.10 34.45 -5.57
C PHE A 1054 -39.27 33.47 -5.73
N ALA A 1055 -40.47 33.94 -5.40
CA ALA A 1055 -41.68 33.17 -5.59
C ALA A 1055 -42.09 33.15 -7.06
N ARG A 1056 -42.43 31.97 -7.57
CA ARG A 1056 -42.92 31.81 -8.94
C ARG A 1056 -43.87 30.64 -9.10
N ASN A 1057 -44.75 30.74 -10.08
CA ASN A 1057 -45.45 29.58 -10.64
C ASN A 1057 -44.53 28.88 -11.65
N SER A 1058 -44.52 27.56 -11.60
CA SER A 1058 -43.79 26.65 -12.49
C SER A 1058 -44.72 25.56 -12.96
N THR A 1059 -44.55 25.10 -14.21
CA THR A 1059 -45.25 23.94 -14.78
C THR A 1059 -46.77 23.99 -14.60
N THR A 1060 -47.51 24.57 -15.55
CA THR A 1060 -48.99 24.59 -15.51
C THR A 1060 -49.57 23.80 -16.68
N PHE A 1061 -50.54 22.92 -16.41
CA PHE A 1061 -51.26 22.17 -17.44
C PHE A 1061 -52.67 21.80 -16.97
N ASP A 1062 -53.56 21.60 -17.93
CA ASP A 1062 -54.89 21.07 -17.71
C ASP A 1062 -54.96 19.57 -18.07
N GLN A 1063 -55.70 18.81 -17.28
CA GLN A 1063 -55.89 17.37 -17.48
C GLN A 1063 -57.36 16.99 -17.26
N ALA A 1064 -57.86 16.07 -18.09
CA ALA A 1064 -59.26 15.66 -18.09
C ALA A 1064 -59.67 14.93 -16.80
N SER A 1065 -58.74 14.22 -16.16
CA SER A 1065 -58.98 13.50 -14.90
C SER A 1065 -57.68 13.31 -14.13
N TRP A 1066 -57.75 13.34 -12.80
CA TRP A 1066 -56.61 13.08 -11.91
C TRP A 1066 -56.84 11.80 -11.09
N ASP A 1067 -55.87 10.88 -11.11
CA ASP A 1067 -55.91 9.60 -10.40
C ASP A 1067 -55.27 9.65 -9.00
N GLY A 1068 -54.89 10.85 -8.53
CA GLY A 1068 -54.17 11.04 -7.26
C GLY A 1068 -52.65 11.04 -7.40
N SER A 1069 -52.09 10.76 -8.57
CA SER A 1069 -50.63 10.79 -8.76
C SER A 1069 -50.09 12.20 -9.04
N TRP A 1070 -49.05 12.61 -8.31
CA TRP A 1070 -48.41 13.92 -8.47
C TRP A 1070 -47.28 13.84 -9.50
N GLN A 1071 -47.56 14.29 -10.72
CA GLN A 1071 -46.58 14.42 -11.81
C GLN A 1071 -46.49 15.85 -12.31
N ASP A 1072 -45.37 16.17 -12.96
CA ASP A 1072 -45.05 17.47 -13.55
C ASP A 1072 -45.32 17.49 -15.07
N SER A 1073 -46.07 16.49 -15.56
CA SER A 1073 -46.55 16.36 -16.93
C SER A 1073 -47.95 15.76 -16.95
N ILE A 1074 -48.68 15.96 -18.05
CA ILE A 1074 -50.02 15.38 -18.24
C ILE A 1074 -49.94 13.85 -18.15
N LYS A 1075 -50.81 13.26 -17.34
CA LYS A 1075 -51.02 11.81 -17.27
C LYS A 1075 -52.46 11.50 -17.63
N GLY A 1076 -52.66 10.81 -18.75
CA GLY A 1076 -53.99 10.61 -19.35
C GLY A 1076 -54.25 11.61 -20.48
N GLY A 1077 -55.49 12.09 -20.61
CA GLY A 1077 -55.88 13.08 -21.62
C GLY A 1077 -55.78 14.53 -21.11
N ALA A 1078 -55.43 15.45 -22.01
CA ALA A 1078 -55.57 16.89 -21.75
C ALA A 1078 -57.06 17.26 -21.59
N ALA A 1079 -57.36 18.29 -20.81
CA ALA A 1079 -58.74 18.77 -20.74
C ALA A 1079 -59.07 19.53 -22.03
N THR A 1080 -60.35 19.56 -22.42
CA THR A 1080 -60.78 20.42 -23.56
C THR A 1080 -60.84 21.90 -23.14
N ALA A 1081 -60.98 22.17 -21.84
CA ALA A 1081 -60.94 23.51 -21.28
C ALA A 1081 -59.54 23.84 -20.77
N THR A 1082 -59.09 25.06 -21.01
CA THR A 1082 -57.76 25.55 -20.64
C THR A 1082 -57.88 26.86 -19.87
N TYR A 1083 -57.00 27.06 -18.89
CA TYR A 1083 -56.85 28.33 -18.19
C TYR A 1083 -55.90 29.25 -18.96
N ASN A 1084 -56.32 30.48 -19.24
CA ASN A 1084 -55.54 31.47 -20.00
C ASN A 1084 -54.43 32.09 -19.12
N LEU A 1085 -53.36 31.32 -18.89
CA LEU A 1085 -52.21 31.75 -18.11
C LEU A 1085 -51.47 32.94 -18.74
N ALA A 1086 -51.51 33.09 -20.07
CA ALA A 1086 -50.75 34.13 -20.78
C ALA A 1086 -51.26 35.54 -20.48
N GLN A 1087 -52.58 35.71 -20.33
CA GLN A 1087 -53.19 37.00 -20.02
C GLN A 1087 -53.48 37.16 -18.52
N TYR A 1088 -53.70 36.05 -17.80
CA TYR A 1088 -54.07 36.04 -16.39
C TYR A 1088 -53.19 35.08 -15.60
N PRO A 1089 -51.89 35.39 -15.41
CA PRO A 1089 -50.97 34.50 -14.71
C PRO A 1089 -51.41 34.24 -13.27
N ILE A 1090 -51.15 33.04 -12.77
CA ILE A 1090 -51.33 32.71 -11.35
C ILE A 1090 -50.33 33.56 -10.55
N ALA A 1091 -50.84 34.51 -9.77
CA ALA A 1091 -50.03 35.45 -9.01
C ALA A 1091 -49.57 34.81 -7.69
N VAL A 1092 -48.33 35.10 -7.31
CA VAL A 1092 -47.69 34.63 -6.07
C VAL A 1092 -46.91 35.79 -5.43
N SER A 1093 -46.56 35.66 -4.15
CA SER A 1093 -45.66 36.59 -3.46
C SER A 1093 -44.58 35.80 -2.70
N ASN A 1094 -43.42 36.43 -2.48
CA ASN A 1094 -42.29 35.86 -1.74
C ASN A 1094 -42.70 35.41 -0.34
N ARG A 1095 -43.52 36.23 0.34
CA ARG A 1095 -44.09 35.94 1.66
C ARG A 1095 -45.18 34.87 1.65
N GLY A 1096 -45.99 34.79 0.60
CA GLY A 1096 -47.17 33.92 0.55
C GLY A 1096 -46.88 32.51 0.06
N ALA A 1097 -46.10 32.38 -1.00
CA ALA A 1097 -45.91 31.11 -1.71
C ALA A 1097 -44.97 30.15 -0.97
N ILE A 1098 -45.31 28.87 -1.04
CA ILE A 1098 -44.46 27.75 -0.60
C ILE A 1098 -44.08 26.90 -1.81
N THR A 1099 -43.01 26.12 -1.70
CA THR A 1099 -42.68 25.14 -2.75
C THR A 1099 -43.61 23.94 -2.63
N GLU A 1100 -44.60 23.84 -3.51
CA GLU A 1100 -45.72 22.91 -3.39
C GLU A 1100 -46.33 22.58 -4.77
N ARG A 1101 -46.97 21.41 -4.87
CA ARG A 1101 -47.71 21.00 -6.07
C ARG A 1101 -49.21 21.13 -5.81
N TRP A 1102 -49.91 21.86 -6.70
CA TRP A 1102 -51.33 22.23 -6.55
C TRP A 1102 -52.23 21.63 -7.63
N ALA A 1103 -53.38 21.10 -7.23
CA ALA A 1103 -54.43 20.60 -8.10
C ALA A 1103 -55.74 21.34 -7.81
N ILE A 1104 -56.24 22.09 -8.80
CA ILE A 1104 -57.60 22.64 -8.74
C ILE A 1104 -58.52 21.65 -9.46
N ARG A 1105 -59.30 20.88 -8.70
CA ARG A 1105 -60.17 19.82 -9.22
C ARG A 1105 -61.62 20.29 -9.29
N PHE A 1106 -62.18 20.28 -10.49
CA PHE A 1106 -63.57 20.67 -10.72
C PHE A 1106 -64.54 19.63 -10.16
N THR A 1107 -65.44 20.08 -9.28
CA THR A 1107 -66.55 19.31 -8.70
C THR A 1107 -67.89 19.60 -9.39
N GLY A 1108 -67.93 20.67 -10.20
CA GLY A 1108 -69.01 21.06 -11.08
C GLY A 1108 -68.47 21.65 -12.40
N THR A 1109 -69.31 22.32 -13.17
CA THR A 1109 -68.86 23.09 -14.35
C THR A 1109 -68.24 24.44 -13.97
N THR A 1110 -68.55 24.96 -12.78
CA THR A 1110 -68.05 26.24 -12.26
C THR A 1110 -67.45 26.16 -10.86
N ALA A 1111 -67.64 25.05 -10.12
CA ALA A 1111 -67.13 24.85 -8.77
C ALA A 1111 -65.92 23.91 -8.76
N PHE A 1112 -64.95 24.19 -7.90
CA PHE A 1112 -63.72 23.39 -7.76
C PHE A 1112 -63.19 23.36 -6.32
N ASP A 1113 -62.38 22.34 -6.03
CA ASP A 1113 -61.57 22.22 -4.81
C ASP A 1113 -60.10 22.57 -5.13
N VAL A 1114 -59.42 23.22 -4.20
CA VAL A 1114 -57.98 23.49 -4.26
C VAL A 1114 -57.25 22.51 -3.34
N ILE A 1115 -56.37 21.71 -3.92
CA ILE A 1115 -55.67 20.63 -3.23
C ILE A 1115 -54.15 20.82 -3.38
N GLY A 1116 -53.39 20.85 -2.31
CA GLY A 1116 -51.92 20.75 -2.32
C GLY A 1116 -51.46 19.33 -2.00
N GLU A 1117 -50.29 18.94 -2.51
CA GLU A 1117 -49.72 17.61 -2.24
C GLU A 1117 -49.48 17.37 -0.74
N ASN A 1118 -48.89 18.34 -0.05
CA ASN A 1118 -48.54 18.19 1.37
C ASN A 1118 -49.58 18.83 2.29
N VAL A 1119 -50.30 19.85 1.82
CA VAL A 1119 -51.31 20.59 2.61
C VAL A 1119 -52.75 20.10 2.44
N GLY A 1120 -53.02 19.20 1.48
CA GLY A 1120 -54.36 18.66 1.22
C GLY A 1120 -55.34 19.71 0.69
N VAL A 1121 -56.65 19.51 0.92
CA VAL A 1121 -57.69 20.46 0.46
C VAL A 1121 -57.65 21.72 1.34
N ILE A 1122 -57.29 22.85 0.76
CA ILE A 1122 -57.10 24.12 1.49
C ILE A 1122 -58.21 25.13 1.26
N ALA A 1123 -58.97 25.00 0.17
CA ALA A 1123 -60.09 25.88 -0.16
C ALA A 1123 -61.02 25.20 -1.17
N SER A 1124 -62.26 25.69 -1.24
CA SER A 1124 -63.15 25.49 -2.38
C SER A 1124 -63.44 26.84 -3.02
N GLY A 1125 -63.65 26.85 -4.34
CA GLY A 1125 -63.82 28.06 -5.12
C GLY A 1125 -64.74 27.88 -6.32
N ASN A 1126 -64.89 28.95 -7.08
CA ASN A 1126 -65.64 28.94 -8.32
C ASN A 1126 -64.97 29.81 -9.39
N THR A 1127 -65.39 29.66 -10.65
CA THR A 1127 -64.79 30.37 -11.78
C THR A 1127 -65.16 31.86 -11.89
N THR A 1128 -66.03 32.38 -11.02
CA THR A 1128 -66.52 33.78 -11.08
C THR A 1128 -65.91 34.70 -10.03
N THR A 1129 -65.18 34.16 -9.06
CA THR A 1129 -64.52 34.91 -7.97
C THR A 1129 -63.03 34.61 -7.94
N VAL A 1130 -62.22 35.60 -7.54
CA VAL A 1130 -60.77 35.38 -7.30
C VAL A 1130 -60.59 34.27 -6.27
N CYS A 1131 -59.80 33.26 -6.63
CA CYS A 1131 -59.43 32.18 -5.71
C CYS A 1131 -58.05 32.50 -5.12
N ALA A 1132 -58.03 32.91 -3.84
CA ALA A 1132 -56.80 33.28 -3.13
C ALA A 1132 -56.74 32.62 -1.74
N PRO A 1133 -56.43 31.31 -1.66
CA PRO A 1133 -56.35 30.58 -0.39
C PRO A 1133 -55.27 31.16 0.53
N ILE A 1134 -55.59 31.46 1.79
CA ILE A 1134 -54.68 32.09 2.75
C ILE A 1134 -53.65 31.08 3.27
N ASN A 1135 -52.38 31.47 3.26
CA ASN A 1135 -51.32 30.75 3.96
C ASN A 1135 -51.41 31.04 5.47
N PRO A 1136 -51.74 30.06 6.32
CA PRO A 1136 -51.87 30.26 7.76
C PRO A 1136 -50.54 30.64 8.44
N ALA A 1137 -49.40 30.36 7.80
CA ALA A 1137 -48.08 30.71 8.34
C ALA A 1137 -47.78 32.21 8.23
N THR A 1138 -48.25 32.89 7.17
CA THR A 1138 -47.87 34.27 6.87
C THR A 1138 -49.04 35.24 6.79
N GLY A 1139 -50.28 34.75 6.77
CA GLY A 1139 -51.50 35.57 6.67
C GLY A 1139 -51.76 36.14 5.27
N VAL A 1140 -50.93 35.80 4.27
CA VAL A 1140 -51.03 36.23 2.87
C VAL A 1140 -51.43 35.02 2.00
N PRO A 1141 -52.13 35.19 0.86
CA PRO A 1141 -52.47 34.07 -0.01
C PRO A 1141 -51.27 33.25 -0.49
N TYR A 1142 -51.41 31.92 -0.59
CA TYR A 1142 -50.41 31.05 -1.22
C TYR A 1142 -50.16 31.43 -2.68
N PHE A 1143 -51.27 31.71 -3.38
CA PHE A 1143 -51.35 32.19 -4.75
C PHE A 1143 -52.72 32.84 -4.96
N SER A 1144 -52.90 33.52 -6.08
CA SER A 1144 -54.18 34.09 -6.51
C SER A 1144 -54.46 33.71 -7.97
N VAL A 1145 -55.66 33.18 -8.23
CA VAL A 1145 -56.16 32.83 -9.57
C VAL A 1145 -57.28 33.80 -9.95
N ASP A 1146 -57.12 34.47 -11.09
CA ASP A 1146 -58.08 35.46 -11.60
C ASP A 1146 -59.28 34.76 -12.27
N PRO A 1147 -60.52 35.15 -11.95
CA PRO A 1147 -61.71 34.55 -12.57
C PRO A 1147 -61.76 34.73 -14.10
N LEU A 1148 -61.15 35.78 -14.65
CA LEU A 1148 -61.11 36.04 -16.09
C LEU A 1148 -60.22 35.05 -16.86
N GLY A 1149 -59.36 34.30 -16.16
CA GLY A 1149 -58.49 33.30 -16.77
C GLY A 1149 -59.21 31.99 -17.14
N TRP A 1150 -60.41 31.73 -16.60
CA TRP A 1150 -61.12 30.48 -16.87
C TRP A 1150 -61.72 30.45 -18.29
N GLY A 1151 -61.19 29.59 -19.16
CA GLY A 1151 -61.80 29.26 -20.45
C GLY A 1151 -63.14 28.51 -20.29
N ALA A 1152 -63.91 28.41 -21.37
CA ALA A 1152 -65.16 27.64 -21.37
C ALA A 1152 -64.91 26.12 -21.47
N GLY A 1153 -65.88 25.31 -21.00
CA GLY A 1153 -65.88 23.85 -21.20
C GLY A 1153 -65.36 22.99 -20.04
N TRP A 1154 -65.21 23.55 -18.84
CA TRP A 1154 -64.81 22.78 -17.65
C TRP A 1154 -65.90 21.78 -17.24
N ALA A 1155 -65.49 20.56 -16.91
CA ALA A 1155 -66.35 19.48 -16.49
C ALA A 1155 -65.89 18.89 -15.15
N VAL A 1156 -66.80 18.17 -14.49
CA VAL A 1156 -66.48 17.45 -13.24
C VAL A 1156 -65.32 16.48 -13.50
N GLY A 1157 -64.31 16.54 -12.66
CA GLY A 1157 -63.09 15.72 -12.76
C GLY A 1157 -61.93 16.39 -13.49
N ASN A 1158 -62.18 17.44 -14.29
CA ASN A 1158 -61.08 18.22 -14.89
C ASN A 1158 -60.22 18.84 -13.80
N VAL A 1159 -58.91 18.91 -14.03
CA VAL A 1159 -57.96 19.47 -13.08
C VAL A 1159 -57.02 20.45 -13.76
N LEU A 1160 -56.84 21.63 -13.15
CA LEU A 1160 -55.71 22.51 -13.42
C LEU A 1160 -54.58 22.16 -12.46
N ARG A 1161 -53.46 21.66 -12.98
CA ARG A 1161 -52.24 21.36 -12.22
C ARG A 1161 -51.24 22.48 -12.40
N PHE A 1162 -50.67 22.93 -11.29
CA PHE A 1162 -49.54 23.85 -11.30
C PHE A 1162 -48.65 23.62 -10.08
N ASN A 1163 -47.41 24.11 -10.12
CA ASN A 1163 -46.47 24.01 -9.01
C ASN A 1163 -45.99 25.41 -8.63
N THR A 1164 -45.99 25.75 -7.34
CA THR A 1164 -45.33 26.97 -6.88
C THR A 1164 -43.93 26.65 -6.38
N VAL A 1165 -43.01 27.59 -6.56
CA VAL A 1165 -41.71 27.61 -5.87
C VAL A 1165 -41.75 28.81 -4.94
N GLY A 1166 -41.56 28.59 -3.64
CA GLY A 1166 -41.51 29.67 -2.65
C GLY A 1166 -40.14 30.33 -2.60
N ALA A 1167 -40.06 31.56 -2.10
CA ALA A 1167 -38.79 32.28 -1.88
C ALA A 1167 -38.09 31.80 -0.59
N MET A 1168 -38.00 30.48 -0.40
CA MET A 1168 -37.50 29.84 0.82
C MET A 1168 -36.54 28.70 0.49
N PHE A 1169 -35.40 28.63 1.19
CA PHE A 1169 -34.42 27.55 1.05
C PHE A 1169 -34.25 26.77 2.36
N PRO A 1170 -34.40 25.43 2.35
CA PRO A 1170 -34.24 24.60 3.55
C PRO A 1170 -32.75 24.39 3.88
N VAL A 1171 -32.39 24.59 5.14
CA VAL A 1171 -31.05 24.37 5.69
C VAL A 1171 -31.14 23.46 6.90
N TRP A 1172 -30.33 22.41 6.92
CA TRP A 1172 -30.14 21.59 8.11
C TRP A 1172 -28.87 22.04 8.84
N VAL A 1173 -29.03 22.39 10.10
CA VAL A 1173 -27.95 22.74 11.03
C VAL A 1173 -27.66 21.52 11.89
N VAL A 1174 -26.41 21.06 11.87
CA VAL A 1174 -25.91 19.95 12.69
C VAL A 1174 -25.01 20.51 13.78
N ARG A 1175 -25.33 20.22 15.04
CA ARG A 1175 -24.45 20.48 16.18
C ARG A 1175 -23.85 19.18 16.67
N THR A 1176 -22.53 19.14 16.78
CA THR A 1176 -21.79 17.96 17.25
C THR A 1176 -20.97 18.32 18.48
N VAL A 1177 -21.21 17.59 19.58
CA VAL A 1177 -20.55 17.77 20.88
C VAL A 1177 -19.64 16.58 21.14
N GLN A 1178 -18.34 16.84 21.29
CA GLN A 1178 -17.35 15.82 21.64
C GLN A 1178 -17.33 15.54 23.15
N GLN A 1179 -16.86 14.34 23.51
CA GLN A 1179 -16.68 13.96 24.91
C GLN A 1179 -15.62 14.82 25.60
N GLY A 1180 -15.91 15.29 26.80
CA GLY A 1180 -14.96 16.02 27.64
C GLY A 1180 -15.58 17.15 28.45
N PRO A 1181 -14.79 17.77 29.34
CA PRO A 1181 -15.28 18.85 30.19
C PRO A 1181 -15.60 20.10 29.35
N GLU A 1182 -16.55 20.88 29.86
CA GLU A 1182 -16.85 22.22 29.38
C GLU A 1182 -15.60 23.12 29.49
N THR A 1183 -15.33 23.90 28.44
CA THR A 1183 -14.18 24.82 28.40
C THR A 1183 -14.58 26.28 28.57
N VAL A 1184 -15.83 26.62 28.27
CA VAL A 1184 -16.42 27.95 28.37
C VAL A 1184 -17.85 27.84 28.91
N PRO A 1185 -18.29 28.77 29.80
CA PRO A 1185 -19.61 28.71 30.42
C PRO A 1185 -20.76 29.15 29.49
N ASP A 1186 -20.47 30.02 28.52
CA ASP A 1186 -21.41 30.48 27.51
C ASP A 1186 -20.79 30.21 26.13
N ASP A 1187 -21.60 29.74 25.18
CA ASP A 1187 -21.14 29.38 23.83
C ASP A 1187 -22.13 29.91 22.77
N GLN A 1188 -21.62 30.36 21.64
CA GLN A 1188 -22.40 31.00 20.57
C GLN A 1188 -21.82 30.70 19.19
N PHE A 1189 -22.67 30.66 18.17
CA PHE A 1189 -22.26 30.57 16.77
C PHE A 1189 -23.11 31.49 15.90
N THR A 1190 -22.55 31.97 14.80
CA THR A 1190 -23.24 32.89 13.90
C THR A 1190 -23.58 32.20 12.58
N LEU A 1191 -24.87 32.16 12.22
CA LEU A 1191 -25.30 31.87 10.85
C LEU A 1191 -25.52 33.16 10.09
N LEU A 1192 -24.95 33.26 8.89
CA LEU A 1192 -25.08 34.44 8.05
C LEU A 1192 -25.72 34.07 6.71
N VAL A 1193 -26.82 34.73 6.39
CA VAL A 1193 -27.46 34.70 5.07
C VAL A 1193 -26.91 35.85 4.25
N ARG A 1194 -26.47 35.56 3.02
CA ARG A 1194 -25.82 36.50 2.11
C ARG A 1194 -26.46 36.42 0.74
N GLY A 1195 -26.40 37.53 0.00
CA GLY A 1195 -27.01 37.69 -1.32
C GLY A 1195 -27.24 39.18 -1.60
N ASP A 1196 -27.61 39.48 -2.83
CA ASP A 1196 -27.65 40.85 -3.36
C ASP A 1196 -29.08 41.30 -3.68
N VAL A 1197 -29.34 42.60 -3.58
CA VAL A 1197 -30.61 43.26 -3.89
C VAL A 1197 -30.34 44.52 -4.71
N ASP A 1198 -31.02 44.68 -5.84
CA ASP A 1198 -31.10 45.94 -6.62
C ASP A 1198 -29.79 46.71 -6.89
N THR A 1199 -28.66 46.04 -7.14
CA THR A 1199 -27.50 46.65 -7.83
C THR A 1199 -26.78 45.63 -8.74
N PRO A 1200 -26.43 46.00 -10.00
CA PRO A 1200 -25.59 45.19 -10.88
C PRO A 1200 -24.12 45.13 -10.44
#